data_AF-A0A662TE57-F1
#
_entry.id   AF-A0A662TE57-F1
#
_cell.length_a   1.000
_cell.length_b   1.000
_cell.length_c   1.000
_cell.angle_alpha   90.00
_cell.angle_beta   90.00
_cell.angle_gamma   90.00
#
_symmetry.space_group_name_H-M   'P 1'
#
loop_
_entity.id
_entity.type
_entity.pdbx_description
1 polymer ?
#
loop_
_entity_poly.entity_id
_entity_poly.type
_entity_poly.pdbx_seq_one_letter_code
_entity_poly.pdbx_strand_id
1 'polypeptide(L)'
;MLRITKVSFLIIILVCSFSAYSISWTSYGDSAETVLPLNVLTIIENNEHSLWDEFAMLSLIPYVVFHENNAVYVSPIVYDCNNLPTQCLLEDWLNYCSQYGGLDTLLTVGNISHIHSMPANHVISFKLEDPLTFSLDVAEKLWTYSDEAVIALINEITFNDSSSEIMFSGSLTSPVLETEFDTPVTDLASFTIDRIDGYPGCHLSVDSGDAFSIVEVLMRTKLGNVEQLFLEWLPHVGIKNDTFFIFVPGISVSAAIKTYPKSSSHVKVTYFPGKIHYILVNSSPSYIHATLKWSGENTSLKLYLISPDGYIYSSSSEVSEGLHVLKAVGVKTGKWALVVVKTSNYGIANYTIEVSIGNHQRQLGCMLETAANAAVLASKLHAPLILADINSSRIIDELRRLHVEKVYLLGINDDRVVQFHEWLINSGFIVEVLSSLKSIREMLGASGCTMFSYFENPSEFAPAALISAFHNFTVLALGSSHCEEHDDIYYIAKMIWGWLLHSSDTYHGHKELICPYPSYEISSLWMTKLYDKTVEMLIDRLGFEVRKVIISSSRYDITAALDRSLAGSLIVGRMIGLDHISRTVFISRNMLSRFIATLNMRNMISATFTTYAKINWSEGSPKIEYTPDSLKTLIERSCYELEAHTHLPNIVSSLENGSCMWIYLGHGMGGSGFGFFKPDVWRGYEKGGSVENPDANFDGFVDSSDNEEHYYYCSIYDFNASIGNLHSMVFISYGCVSGAWEVPTIFLQHGASAIMASVTTAYAFFADKVIYAMVKYMVIGKKFGEAFRYVIREYCAVYGKKMSGFVYTSWYILMGDIDLTLYPRGYSSCKPVLLSEVYDTEKPRILQFSYRVITENNSLQITVKATDNKGIKTVVMYYSFDNSSWNKVEMQFIGNSTYTCTIKLNNARTVYIYVEAVDFFLNVERTAVKEIHLESAYNLQLILVILFLPCIAILVAVIVYRKCLCKVS
;
A
#
# COMPACT_ATOMS: atom_id res chain seq x y z
N MET A 1 -10.54 44.85 -40.79
CA MET A 1 -11.86 44.45 -41.31
C MET A 1 -11.64 43.73 -42.64
N LEU A 2 -11.93 42.42 -42.69
CA LEU A 2 -12.14 41.52 -43.84
C LEU A 2 -11.12 41.41 -45.01
N ARG A 3 -10.46 40.22 -45.00
CA ARG A 3 -10.05 39.29 -46.10
C ARG A 3 -9.31 39.83 -47.33
N ILE A 4 -8.04 39.40 -47.47
CA ILE A 4 -7.23 39.45 -48.69
C ILE A 4 -6.46 38.11 -48.88
N THR A 5 -6.85 37.38 -49.95
CA THR A 5 -6.09 36.62 -51.00
C THR A 5 -5.06 35.51 -50.63
N LYS A 6 -5.21 34.28 -51.18
CA LYS A 6 -4.56 33.67 -52.40
C LYS A 6 -3.11 33.17 -52.13
N VAL A 7 -2.54 32.08 -52.66
CA VAL A 7 -2.83 31.18 -53.81
C VAL A 7 -1.80 30.01 -53.81
N SER A 8 -2.11 28.97 -54.61
CA SER A 8 -1.21 27.98 -55.26
C SER A 8 -1.12 26.56 -54.67
N PHE A 9 -1.61 25.62 -55.47
CA PHE A 9 -1.39 24.18 -55.39
C PHE A 9 -0.86 23.74 -56.77
N LEU A 10 0.36 23.22 -56.86
CA LEU A 10 0.83 22.44 -58.00
C LEU A 10 1.97 21.50 -57.59
N ILE A 11 1.65 20.20 -57.56
CA ILE A 11 2.39 19.01 -58.01
C ILE A 11 3.92 19.02 -57.89
N ILE A 12 4.46 18.02 -57.16
CA ILE A 12 5.61 17.17 -57.55
C ILE A 12 5.56 15.85 -56.74
N ILE A 13 5.58 14.73 -57.44
CA ILE A 13 6.00 13.40 -56.95
C ILE A 13 7.48 13.27 -57.33
N LEU A 14 8.38 13.00 -56.38
CA LEU A 14 9.40 11.92 -56.45
C LEU A 14 10.36 11.94 -55.25
N VAL A 15 10.80 10.73 -54.87
CA VAL A 15 11.92 10.34 -53.98
C VAL A 15 11.64 10.29 -52.48
N CYS A 16 11.27 9.09 -52.03
CA CYS A 16 11.49 8.60 -50.68
C CYS A 16 12.99 8.39 -50.42
N SER A 17 13.53 9.08 -49.42
CA SER A 17 14.75 8.68 -48.72
C SER A 17 14.78 9.33 -47.34
N PHE A 18 14.68 8.48 -46.32
CA PHE A 18 15.13 8.63 -44.93
C PHE A 18 15.40 10.05 -44.39
N SER A 19 14.50 10.54 -43.53
CA SER A 19 14.86 11.46 -42.45
C SER A 19 14.10 11.05 -41.19
N ALA A 20 14.86 10.77 -40.13
CA ALA A 20 14.38 10.42 -38.81
C ALA A 20 13.32 11.42 -38.32
N TYR A 21 12.16 10.92 -37.93
CA TYR A 21 11.20 11.68 -37.13
C TYR A 21 11.78 11.86 -35.73
N SER A 22 12.44 12.99 -35.49
CA SER A 22 12.62 13.52 -34.14
C SER A 22 11.25 13.98 -33.65
N ILE A 23 10.55 13.12 -32.90
CA ILE A 23 9.38 13.52 -32.12
C ILE A 23 9.89 14.42 -31.00
N SER A 24 9.64 15.72 -31.12
CA SER A 24 9.85 16.68 -30.04
C SER A 24 8.89 16.39 -28.91
N TRP A 25 9.44 16.02 -27.75
CA TRP A 25 8.72 15.86 -26.50
C TRP A 25 8.16 17.21 -26.05
N THR A 26 6.89 17.47 -26.31
CA THR A 26 6.13 18.44 -25.53
C THR A 26 5.64 17.72 -24.29
N SER A 27 6.35 17.93 -23.19
CA SER A 27 5.89 17.63 -21.83
C SER A 27 4.49 18.22 -21.65
N TYR A 28 3.49 17.34 -21.49
CA TYR A 28 2.21 17.74 -20.93
C TYR A 28 2.50 18.16 -19.48
N GLY A 29 2.41 19.47 -19.23
CA GLY A 29 2.58 20.06 -17.92
C GLY A 29 1.33 19.84 -17.09
N ASP A 30 1.37 18.83 -16.24
CA ASP A 30 0.99 19.01 -14.84
C ASP A 30 2.30 19.22 -14.09
N SER A 31 2.37 20.20 -13.20
CA SER A 31 3.52 20.41 -12.33
C SER A 31 3.64 19.23 -11.35
N ALA A 32 4.23 18.12 -11.81
CA ALA A 32 4.36 16.91 -11.00
C ALA A 32 5.04 17.25 -9.66
N GLU A 33 4.38 16.91 -8.55
CA GLU A 33 4.98 17.04 -7.22
C GLU A 33 6.34 16.33 -7.21
N THR A 34 7.36 16.99 -6.67
CA THR A 34 8.71 16.42 -6.60
C THR A 34 8.86 15.60 -5.33
N VAL A 35 9.15 14.30 -5.46
CA VAL A 35 9.47 13.45 -4.29
C VAL A 35 10.89 13.75 -3.82
N LEU A 36 11.07 14.02 -2.52
CA LEU A 36 12.34 14.34 -1.87
C LEU A 36 12.60 13.40 -0.68
N PRO A 37 13.82 12.83 -0.55
CA PRO A 37 14.15 11.99 0.59
C PRO A 37 14.50 12.85 1.80
N LEU A 38 13.92 12.56 2.96
CA LEU A 38 14.31 13.11 4.26
C LEU A 38 15.39 12.22 4.88
N ASN A 39 16.46 12.80 5.43
CA ASN A 39 17.51 12.04 6.14
C ASN A 39 17.07 11.62 7.55
N VAL A 40 16.00 10.82 7.61
CA VAL A 40 15.37 10.34 8.83
C VAL A 40 15.22 8.83 8.71
N LEU A 41 15.30 8.13 9.83
CA LEU A 41 14.85 6.73 9.96
C LEU A 41 13.95 6.62 11.18
N THR A 42 12.78 6.02 11.01
CA THR A 42 11.83 5.77 12.10
C THR A 42 11.72 4.28 12.39
N ILE A 43 11.93 3.90 13.65
CA ILE A 43 11.81 2.51 14.14
C ILE A 43 10.79 2.46 15.27
N ILE A 44 9.81 1.56 15.15
CA ILE A 44 8.72 1.39 16.12
C ILE A 44 8.78 -0.01 16.72
N GLU A 45 8.70 -0.14 18.05
CA GLU A 45 8.53 -1.43 18.71
C GLU A 45 7.35 -2.22 18.10
N ASN A 46 7.58 -3.50 17.78
CA ASN A 46 6.51 -4.41 17.33
C ASN A 46 5.79 -5.01 18.55
N ASN A 47 4.51 -4.69 18.74
CA ASN A 47 3.72 -5.11 19.89
C ASN A 47 2.54 -5.99 19.49
N GLU A 48 2.75 -7.31 19.50
CA GLU A 48 1.73 -8.30 19.12
C GLU A 48 0.51 -8.37 20.06
N HIS A 49 0.52 -7.66 21.20
CA HIS A 49 -0.54 -7.71 22.21
C HIS A 49 -1.54 -6.54 22.14
N SER A 50 -1.30 -5.55 21.27
CA SER A 50 -2.19 -4.40 21.10
C SER A 50 -2.08 -3.83 19.68
N LEU A 51 -2.79 -2.73 19.38
CA LEU A 51 -2.60 -1.95 18.14
C LEU A 51 -1.85 -0.63 18.40
N TRP A 52 -1.24 -0.46 19.57
CA TRP A 52 -0.65 0.82 19.98
C TRP A 52 0.52 1.25 19.08
N ASP A 53 1.30 0.29 18.61
CA ASP A 53 2.38 0.48 17.64
C ASP A 53 1.86 0.90 16.26
N GLU A 54 0.75 0.33 15.79
CA GLU A 54 0.07 0.84 14.58
C GLU A 54 -0.42 2.28 14.75
N PHE A 55 -1.04 2.62 15.89
CA PHE A 55 -1.46 4.00 16.16
C PHE A 55 -0.29 4.95 16.34
N ALA A 56 0.83 4.46 16.90
CA ALA A 56 2.07 5.21 16.98
C ALA A 56 2.62 5.50 15.57
N MET A 57 2.57 4.51 14.67
CA MET A 57 2.90 4.72 13.26
C MET A 57 2.02 5.81 12.64
N LEU A 58 0.69 5.74 12.80
CA LEU A 58 -0.22 6.75 12.25
C LEU A 58 0.12 8.17 12.72
N SER A 59 0.47 8.33 14.00
CA SER A 59 0.84 9.63 14.58
C SER A 59 2.17 10.17 14.01
N LEU A 60 3.05 9.28 13.53
CA LEU A 60 4.33 9.63 12.91
C LEU A 60 4.26 9.75 11.37
N ILE A 61 3.20 9.27 10.72
CA ILE A 61 3.01 9.40 9.26
C ILE A 61 3.20 10.86 8.79
N PRO A 62 2.59 11.89 9.43
CA PRO A 62 2.77 13.30 9.03
C PRO A 62 4.21 13.83 9.14
N TYR A 63 5.14 13.06 9.70
CA TYR A 63 6.58 13.35 9.76
C TYR A 63 7.42 12.57 8.77
N VAL A 64 7.00 11.33 8.47
CA VAL A 64 7.76 10.46 7.57
C VAL A 64 7.35 10.61 6.12
N VAL A 65 6.09 11.01 5.88
CA VAL A 65 5.52 11.30 4.57
C VAL A 65 4.63 12.52 4.68
N PHE A 66 4.95 13.63 4.00
CA PHE A 66 4.10 14.82 4.00
C PHE A 66 4.26 15.66 2.74
N HIS A 67 3.21 16.43 2.45
CA HIS A 67 3.14 17.30 1.29
C HIS A 67 3.36 18.75 1.70
N GLU A 68 4.40 19.38 1.17
CA GLU A 68 4.68 20.79 1.42
C GLU A 68 5.32 21.44 0.19
N ASN A 69 4.93 22.67 -0.15
CA ASN A 69 5.54 23.46 -1.22
C ASN A 69 5.66 22.73 -2.59
N ASN A 70 4.62 21.97 -2.98
CA ASN A 70 4.57 21.15 -4.21
C ASN A 70 5.65 20.04 -4.28
N ALA A 71 6.10 19.57 -3.11
CA ALA A 71 6.96 18.42 -2.94
C ALA A 71 6.33 17.41 -1.98
N VAL A 72 6.76 16.15 -2.11
CA VAL A 72 6.43 15.07 -1.18
C VAL A 72 7.71 14.64 -0.50
N TYR A 73 7.79 14.85 0.80
CA TYR A 73 8.94 14.41 1.58
C TYR A 73 8.71 12.98 2.05
N VAL A 74 9.72 12.12 1.94
CA VAL A 74 9.63 10.70 2.30
C VAL A 74 10.85 10.22 3.08
N SER A 75 10.63 9.41 4.11
CA SER A 75 11.67 8.67 4.85
C SER A 75 11.19 7.26 5.19
N PRO A 76 12.10 6.30 5.42
CA PRO A 76 11.71 4.96 5.83
C PRO A 76 11.14 4.94 7.25
N ILE A 77 10.05 4.21 7.39
CA ILE A 77 9.46 3.79 8.66
C ILE A 77 9.39 2.27 8.68
N VAL A 78 9.83 1.66 9.78
CA VAL A 78 9.86 0.21 9.97
C VAL A 78 9.51 -0.16 11.41
N TYR A 79 9.07 -1.40 11.61
CA TYR A 79 8.97 -1.98 12.94
C TYR A 79 10.30 -2.61 13.36
N ASP A 80 10.55 -2.66 14.66
CA ASP A 80 11.70 -3.31 15.28
C ASP A 80 11.59 -4.83 15.14
N CYS A 81 12.20 -5.34 14.07
CA CYS A 81 12.17 -6.76 13.75
C CYS A 81 13.47 -7.16 13.06
N ASN A 82 14.02 -8.31 13.46
CA ASN A 82 15.21 -8.86 12.83
C ASN A 82 14.85 -9.82 11.68
N ASN A 83 14.19 -9.29 10.64
CA ASN A 83 13.84 -10.06 9.44
C ASN A 83 14.57 -9.53 8.20
N LEU A 84 14.69 -10.39 7.19
CA LEU A 84 15.43 -10.10 5.96
C LEU A 84 14.91 -8.85 5.20
N PRO A 85 13.59 -8.65 4.98
CA PRO A 85 13.12 -7.44 4.29
C PRO A 85 13.55 -6.15 5.01
N THR A 86 13.43 -6.10 6.34
CA THR A 86 13.85 -4.93 7.14
C THR A 86 15.36 -4.71 7.01
N GLN A 87 16.17 -5.77 7.10
CA GLN A 87 17.63 -5.67 6.92
C GLN A 87 17.99 -5.11 5.54
N CYS A 88 17.39 -5.62 4.46
CA CYS A 88 17.66 -5.14 3.10
C CYS A 88 17.31 -3.65 2.93
N LEU A 89 16.18 -3.19 3.48
CA LEU A 89 15.78 -1.78 3.41
C LEU A 89 16.73 -0.87 4.20
N LEU A 90 17.12 -1.30 5.41
CA LEU A 90 18.03 -0.53 6.26
C LEU A 90 19.43 -0.45 5.66
N GLU A 91 19.94 -1.55 5.09
CA GLU A 91 21.21 -1.56 4.37
C GLU A 91 21.21 -0.55 3.22
N ASP A 92 20.17 -0.60 2.37
CA ASP A 92 20.02 0.31 1.23
C ASP A 92 19.96 1.78 1.67
N TRP A 93 19.15 2.06 2.68
CA TRP A 93 18.94 3.41 3.16
C TRP A 93 20.18 3.99 3.83
N LEU A 94 20.85 3.22 4.69
CA LEU A 94 22.08 3.66 5.34
C LEU A 94 23.22 3.84 4.35
N ASN A 95 23.33 2.96 3.35
CA ASN A 95 24.29 3.13 2.26
C ASN A 95 24.02 4.42 1.50
N TYR A 96 22.75 4.70 1.18
CA TYR A 96 22.34 5.95 0.54
C TYR A 96 22.70 7.19 1.38
N CYS A 97 22.36 7.21 2.67
CA CYS A 97 22.72 8.32 3.56
C CYS A 97 24.24 8.46 3.75
N SER A 98 25.01 7.37 3.70
CA SER A 98 26.47 7.41 3.84
C SER A 98 27.16 8.23 2.74
N GLN A 99 26.57 8.29 1.55
CA GLN A 99 27.04 9.16 0.45
C GLN A 99 26.93 10.66 0.79
N TYR A 100 26.15 11.00 1.82
CA TYR A 100 25.80 12.37 2.20
C TYR A 100 26.13 12.70 3.67
N GLY A 101 27.08 11.97 4.28
CA GLY A 101 27.54 12.23 5.65
C GLY A 101 26.90 11.37 6.73
N GLY A 102 26.12 10.35 6.35
CA GLY A 102 25.49 9.40 7.27
C GLY A 102 24.03 9.74 7.61
N LEU A 103 23.43 8.92 8.46
CA LEU A 103 22.07 9.13 8.95
C LEU A 103 22.05 10.34 9.87
N ASP A 104 21.14 11.29 9.61
CA ASP A 104 21.05 12.50 10.43
C ASP A 104 20.17 12.29 11.67
N THR A 105 18.91 11.89 11.46
CA THR A 105 17.94 11.75 12.56
C THR A 105 17.40 10.32 12.67
N LEU A 106 17.39 9.78 13.89
CA LEU A 106 16.78 8.51 14.24
C LEU A 106 15.60 8.75 15.20
N LEU A 107 14.40 8.36 14.78
CA LEU A 107 13.20 8.35 15.62
C LEU A 107 12.96 6.92 16.13
N THR A 108 12.81 6.75 17.45
CA THR A 108 12.55 5.44 18.06
C THR A 108 11.31 5.46 18.92
N VAL A 109 10.45 4.46 18.82
CA VAL A 109 9.26 4.30 19.67
C VAL A 109 9.33 2.99 20.44
N GLY A 110 9.19 3.06 21.76
CA GLY A 110 9.17 1.87 22.61
C GLY A 110 10.55 1.27 22.83
N ASN A 111 10.58 -0.01 23.19
CA ASN A 111 11.80 -0.75 23.50
C ASN A 111 12.40 -1.42 22.26
N ILE A 112 13.29 -0.70 21.58
CA ILE A 112 14.01 -1.21 20.40
C ILE A 112 15.12 -2.16 20.84
N SER A 113 14.95 -3.46 20.58
CA SER A 113 15.84 -4.54 21.01
C SER A 113 16.44 -5.37 19.87
N HIS A 114 15.88 -5.27 18.65
CA HIS A 114 16.33 -6.08 17.52
C HIS A 114 17.25 -5.31 16.58
N ILE A 115 16.93 -4.04 16.30
CA ILE A 115 17.71 -3.15 15.45
C ILE A 115 18.61 -2.29 16.36
N HIS A 116 19.74 -2.84 16.80
CA HIS A 116 20.68 -2.13 17.66
C HIS A 116 21.83 -1.46 16.89
N SER A 117 22.33 -0.33 17.42
CA SER A 117 23.54 0.41 17.00
C SER A 117 23.52 1.07 15.62
N MET A 118 22.67 2.09 15.44
CA MET A 118 22.73 2.97 14.26
C MET A 118 23.29 4.34 14.64
N PRO A 119 24.47 4.73 14.13
CA PRO A 119 25.00 6.07 14.37
C PRO A 119 24.11 7.09 13.63
N ALA A 120 23.40 7.90 14.40
CA ALA A 120 22.68 9.07 13.93
C ALA A 120 23.19 10.30 14.67
N ASN A 121 23.17 11.47 14.02
CA ASN A 121 23.56 12.73 14.67
C ASN A 121 22.58 13.11 15.78
N HIS A 122 21.29 12.83 15.57
CA HIS A 122 20.20 13.16 16.47
C HIS A 122 19.34 11.91 16.71
N VAL A 123 18.99 11.67 17.98
CA VAL A 123 18.09 10.57 18.37
C VAL A 123 16.94 11.16 19.16
N ILE A 124 15.71 10.90 18.72
CA ILE A 124 14.49 11.31 19.42
C ILE A 124 13.71 10.04 19.77
N SER A 125 13.45 9.86 21.07
CA SER A 125 12.81 8.65 21.58
C SER A 125 11.46 8.95 22.23
N PHE A 126 10.51 8.07 21.94
CA PHE A 126 9.18 8.03 22.52
C PHE A 126 8.98 6.73 23.28
N LYS A 127 8.17 6.78 24.33
CA LYS A 127 7.64 5.56 24.94
C LYS A 127 6.45 5.09 24.11
N LEU A 128 6.26 3.79 23.99
CA LEU A 128 5.01 3.25 23.47
C LEU A 128 3.95 3.35 24.58
N GLU A 129 2.93 4.15 24.37
CA GLU A 129 1.85 4.44 25.33
C GLU A 129 0.50 4.38 24.61
N ASP A 130 -0.60 4.63 25.32
CA ASP A 130 -1.92 4.65 24.70
C ASP A 130 -1.97 5.71 23.57
N PRO A 131 -2.84 5.52 22.54
CA PRO A 131 -2.82 6.36 21.35
C PRO A 131 -3.00 7.87 21.60
N LEU A 132 -3.80 8.27 22.59
CA LEU A 132 -4.01 9.68 22.93
C LEU A 132 -2.75 10.27 23.55
N THR A 133 -2.20 9.61 24.55
CA THR A 133 -0.98 10.06 25.23
C THR A 133 0.19 10.12 24.24
N PHE A 134 0.36 9.10 23.40
CA PHE A 134 1.43 9.05 22.40
C PHE A 134 1.30 10.16 21.36
N SER A 135 0.12 10.34 20.77
CA SER A 135 -0.09 11.37 19.74
C SER A 135 0.13 12.80 20.28
N LEU A 136 -0.24 13.05 21.54
CA LEU A 136 0.07 14.31 22.22
C LEU A 136 1.57 14.48 22.52
N ASP A 137 2.28 13.41 22.87
CA ASP A 137 3.74 13.44 23.05
C ASP A 137 4.48 13.74 21.72
N VAL A 138 3.97 13.20 20.61
CA VAL A 138 4.45 13.51 19.25
C VAL A 138 4.18 14.97 18.91
N ALA A 139 2.95 15.45 19.18
CA ALA A 139 2.58 16.87 19.06
C ALA A 139 3.56 17.75 19.84
N GLU A 140 3.80 17.43 21.10
CA GLU A 140 4.64 18.20 22.03
C GLU A 140 6.11 18.28 21.58
N LYS A 141 6.70 17.14 21.20
CA LYS A 141 8.14 17.04 20.96
C LYS A 141 8.57 17.40 19.55
N LEU A 142 7.73 17.13 18.56
CA LEU A 142 8.10 17.33 17.17
C LEU A 142 7.48 18.60 16.56
N TRP A 143 6.34 19.06 17.06
CA TRP A 143 5.69 20.29 16.59
C TRP A 143 5.95 21.45 17.54
N THR A 144 6.31 22.60 16.98
CA THR A 144 6.43 23.86 17.72
C THR A 144 5.30 24.83 17.41
N TYR A 145 4.74 24.76 16.21
CA TYR A 145 3.65 25.59 15.72
C TYR A 145 2.82 24.82 14.67
N SER A 146 1.51 25.06 14.61
CA SER A 146 0.65 24.68 13.49
C SER A 146 -0.65 25.50 13.51
N ASP A 147 -1.04 26.08 12.37
CA ASP A 147 -2.33 26.77 12.23
C ASP A 147 -3.51 25.78 12.22
N GLU A 148 -3.23 24.54 11.84
CA GLU A 148 -4.22 23.48 11.67
C GLU A 148 -3.89 22.25 12.53
N ALA A 149 -4.89 21.49 12.94
CA ALA A 149 -4.68 20.17 13.53
C ALA A 149 -5.74 19.17 13.05
N VAL A 150 -5.38 17.90 13.03
CA VAL A 150 -6.30 16.81 12.70
C VAL A 150 -6.57 16.01 13.97
N ILE A 151 -7.85 15.83 14.32
CA ILE A 151 -8.28 14.98 15.43
C ILE A 151 -9.06 13.82 14.86
N ALA A 152 -8.61 12.60 15.15
CA ALA A 152 -9.33 11.37 14.82
C ALA A 152 -10.02 10.83 16.07
N LEU A 153 -11.32 10.59 15.99
CA LEU A 153 -12.02 9.87 17.06
C LEU A 153 -11.74 8.37 16.95
N ILE A 154 -11.20 7.82 18.03
CA ILE A 154 -10.93 6.38 18.18
C ILE A 154 -11.70 5.83 19.38
N ASN A 155 -11.86 4.52 19.46
CA ASN A 155 -12.50 3.84 20.59
C ASN A 155 -11.46 3.12 21.45
N GLU A 156 -11.81 2.84 22.70
CA GLU A 156 -11.09 1.85 23.48
C GLU A 156 -11.21 0.49 22.76
N ILE A 157 -10.06 -0.09 22.42
CA ILE A 157 -10.00 -1.29 21.56
C ILE A 157 -10.35 -2.49 22.42
N THR A 158 -11.56 -3.04 22.25
CA THR A 158 -11.95 -4.30 22.87
C THR A 158 -12.29 -5.32 21.79
N PHE A 159 -11.44 -6.35 21.65
CA PHE A 159 -11.69 -7.48 20.75
C PHE A 159 -12.70 -8.45 21.38
N ASN A 160 -13.92 -7.97 21.62
CA ASN A 160 -15.02 -8.78 22.12
C ASN A 160 -15.92 -9.16 20.95
N ASP A 161 -15.54 -10.21 20.24
CA ASP A 161 -16.39 -10.79 19.19
C ASP A 161 -17.56 -11.54 19.85
N SER A 162 -18.76 -11.33 19.32
CA SER A 162 -19.91 -12.16 19.69
C SER A 162 -19.90 -13.41 18.82
N SER A 163 -19.81 -14.59 19.44
CA SER A 163 -19.85 -15.88 18.73
C SER A 163 -20.96 -16.78 19.27
N SER A 164 -21.50 -17.60 18.38
CA SER A 164 -22.30 -18.78 18.71
C SER A 164 -21.48 -20.03 18.43
N GLU A 165 -21.49 -20.97 19.36
CA GLU A 165 -20.78 -22.24 19.24
C GLU A 165 -21.74 -23.38 18.89
N ILE A 166 -21.36 -24.22 17.94
CA ILE A 166 -22.08 -25.42 17.52
C ILE A 166 -21.10 -26.59 17.56
N MET A 167 -21.56 -27.75 18.03
CA MET A 167 -20.75 -28.96 18.05
C MET A 167 -21.41 -30.07 17.24
N PHE A 168 -20.64 -30.70 16.37
CA PHE A 168 -21.01 -31.93 15.67
C PHE A 168 -20.09 -33.07 16.10
N SER A 169 -20.61 -34.28 16.12
CA SER A 169 -19.81 -35.49 16.34
C SER A 169 -20.33 -36.64 15.48
N GLY A 170 -19.46 -37.60 15.20
CA GLY A 170 -19.83 -38.77 14.42
C GLY A 170 -18.72 -39.81 14.32
N SER A 171 -19.04 -40.89 13.63
CA SER A 171 -18.10 -41.99 13.33
C SER A 171 -18.20 -42.36 11.86
N LEU A 172 -17.06 -42.52 11.19
CA LEU A 172 -16.96 -43.02 9.81
C LEU A 172 -16.40 -44.44 9.84
N THR A 173 -17.30 -45.42 9.68
CA THR A 173 -16.99 -46.86 9.76
C THR A 173 -17.03 -47.58 8.42
N SER A 174 -17.67 -47.01 7.41
CA SER A 174 -17.80 -47.64 6.10
C SER A 174 -16.43 -47.74 5.39
N PRO A 175 -16.16 -48.84 4.66
CA PRO A 175 -14.98 -48.93 3.80
C PRO A 175 -15.14 -48.03 2.56
N VAL A 176 -14.07 -47.76 1.82
CA VAL A 176 -14.17 -47.11 0.50
C VAL A 176 -14.88 -48.05 -0.50
N LEU A 177 -15.58 -47.48 -1.49
CA LEU A 177 -16.17 -48.24 -2.60
C LEU A 177 -15.41 -47.95 -3.88
N GLU A 178 -15.27 -48.94 -4.77
CA GLU A 178 -14.52 -48.77 -6.01
C GLU A 178 -15.33 -49.30 -7.21
N THR A 179 -15.26 -48.58 -8.31
CA THR A 179 -15.80 -49.00 -9.62
C THR A 179 -14.75 -48.78 -10.69
N GLU A 180 -14.58 -49.75 -11.57
CA GLU A 180 -13.56 -49.72 -12.64
C GLU A 180 -14.19 -50.08 -13.99
N PHE A 181 -13.78 -49.41 -15.06
CA PHE A 181 -14.21 -49.69 -16.43
C PHE A 181 -13.22 -49.12 -17.45
N ASP A 182 -13.24 -49.66 -18.67
CA ASP A 182 -12.44 -49.15 -19.78
C ASP A 182 -13.30 -48.28 -20.72
N THR A 183 -12.75 -47.15 -21.17
CA THR A 183 -13.41 -46.33 -22.19
C THR A 183 -13.26 -46.94 -23.59
N PRO A 184 -14.18 -46.63 -24.53
CA PRO A 184 -13.97 -46.96 -25.93
C PRO A 184 -12.70 -46.30 -26.48
N VAL A 185 -12.10 -46.87 -27.53
CA VAL A 185 -10.98 -46.21 -28.24
C VAL A 185 -11.51 -44.98 -28.98
N THR A 186 -11.24 -43.78 -28.45
CA THR A 186 -11.78 -42.51 -28.95
C THR A 186 -10.87 -41.34 -28.60
N ASP A 187 -10.99 -40.22 -29.32
CA ASP A 187 -10.34 -38.94 -28.98
C ASP A 187 -11.04 -38.22 -27.82
N LEU A 188 -12.33 -38.49 -27.59
CA LEU A 188 -13.11 -37.96 -26.49
C LEU A 188 -14.08 -39.03 -25.95
N ALA A 189 -13.91 -39.41 -24.69
CA ALA A 189 -14.85 -40.22 -23.93
C ALA A 189 -15.55 -39.34 -22.88
N SER A 190 -16.84 -39.58 -22.61
CA SER A 190 -17.57 -38.88 -21.55
C SER A 190 -18.48 -39.83 -20.81
N PHE A 191 -18.56 -39.67 -19.49
CA PHE A 191 -19.36 -40.51 -18.61
C PHE A 191 -19.85 -39.72 -17.40
N THR A 192 -20.89 -40.23 -16.75
CA THR A 192 -21.43 -39.68 -15.51
C THR A 192 -20.80 -40.40 -14.32
N ILE A 193 -20.48 -39.65 -13.26
CA ILE A 193 -20.07 -40.22 -11.98
C ILE A 193 -21.24 -40.10 -11.02
N ASP A 194 -21.85 -41.24 -10.70
CA ASP A 194 -23.03 -41.28 -9.85
C ASP A 194 -22.66 -41.00 -8.38
N ARG A 195 -23.49 -40.19 -7.72
CA ARG A 195 -23.32 -39.94 -6.29
C ARG A 195 -23.78 -41.16 -5.49
N ILE A 196 -22.95 -41.63 -4.56
CA ILE A 196 -23.31 -42.66 -3.60
C ILE A 196 -23.61 -42.00 -2.24
N ASP A 197 -24.78 -42.27 -1.68
CA ASP A 197 -25.16 -41.73 -0.38
C ASP A 197 -24.24 -42.23 0.74
N GLY A 198 -23.74 -41.30 1.56
CA GLY A 198 -22.74 -41.58 2.60
C GLY A 198 -21.28 -41.48 2.12
N TYR A 199 -21.06 -41.23 0.83
CA TYR A 199 -19.73 -41.13 0.23
C TYR A 199 -19.55 -39.80 -0.49
N PRO A 200 -19.35 -38.69 0.24
CA PRO A 200 -19.20 -37.38 -0.36
C PRO A 200 -17.81 -37.18 -0.98
N GLY A 201 -16.80 -37.99 -0.68
CA GLY A 201 -15.50 -37.90 -1.35
C GLY A 201 -15.42 -38.83 -2.55
N CYS A 202 -14.73 -38.37 -3.59
CA CYS A 202 -14.49 -39.16 -4.79
C CYS A 202 -13.07 -38.92 -5.28
N HIS A 203 -12.39 -40.01 -5.62
CA HIS A 203 -11.13 -39.98 -6.32
C HIS A 203 -11.34 -40.63 -7.68
N LEU A 204 -11.12 -39.87 -8.74
CA LEU A 204 -11.16 -40.33 -10.12
C LEU A 204 -9.73 -40.57 -10.57
N SER A 205 -9.53 -41.73 -11.18
CA SER A 205 -8.23 -42.21 -11.57
C SER A 205 -8.31 -42.72 -13.00
N VAL A 206 -7.47 -42.22 -13.90
CA VAL A 206 -7.54 -42.48 -15.33
C VAL A 206 -6.14 -42.80 -15.87
N ASP A 207 -5.98 -44.02 -16.36
CA ASP A 207 -4.76 -44.49 -17.01
C ASP A 207 -5.03 -44.69 -18.50
N SER A 208 -4.37 -43.90 -19.35
CA SER A 208 -4.50 -43.97 -20.82
C SER A 208 -3.33 -44.69 -21.49
N GLY A 209 -2.48 -45.37 -20.71
CA GLY A 209 -1.24 -45.96 -21.17
C GLY A 209 -0.32 -44.92 -21.81
N ASP A 210 0.22 -45.24 -22.99
CA ASP A 210 1.14 -44.37 -23.73
C ASP A 210 0.42 -43.25 -24.52
N ALA A 211 -0.87 -43.01 -24.28
CA ALA A 211 -1.58 -41.88 -24.87
C ALA A 211 -1.55 -40.66 -23.95
N PHE A 212 -1.34 -39.49 -24.53
CA PHE A 212 -1.59 -38.23 -23.83
C PHE A 212 -3.07 -38.17 -23.45
N SER A 213 -3.40 -37.79 -22.22
CA SER A 213 -4.79 -37.67 -21.80
C SER A 213 -5.08 -36.49 -20.89
N ILE A 214 -6.24 -35.85 -21.09
CA ILE A 214 -6.76 -34.75 -20.26
C ILE A 214 -8.06 -35.22 -19.62
N VAL A 215 -8.19 -35.02 -18.31
CA VAL A 215 -9.41 -35.36 -17.56
C VAL A 215 -10.09 -34.08 -17.09
N GLU A 216 -11.34 -33.89 -17.53
CA GLU A 216 -12.19 -32.78 -17.14
C GLU A 216 -13.36 -33.31 -16.32
N VAL A 217 -13.42 -32.99 -15.02
CA VAL A 217 -14.54 -33.31 -14.14
C VAL A 217 -15.41 -32.07 -13.97
N LEU A 218 -16.61 -32.14 -14.52
CA LEU A 218 -17.60 -31.08 -14.47
C LEU A 218 -18.74 -31.43 -13.52
N MET A 219 -18.95 -30.53 -12.56
CA MET A 219 -20.02 -30.58 -11.57
C MET A 219 -21.07 -29.53 -11.91
N ARG A 220 -22.29 -29.97 -12.21
CA ARG A 220 -23.43 -29.09 -12.53
C ARG A 220 -24.47 -29.16 -11.42
N THR A 221 -24.96 -28.03 -10.94
CA THR A 221 -26.14 -28.02 -10.05
C THR A 221 -27.44 -28.24 -10.84
N LYS A 222 -28.47 -28.82 -10.19
CA LYS A 222 -29.82 -28.97 -10.77
C LYS A 222 -30.50 -27.65 -11.17
N LEU A 223 -30.00 -26.51 -10.70
CA LEU A 223 -30.54 -25.17 -11.00
C LEU A 223 -29.94 -24.57 -12.28
N GLY A 224 -29.01 -25.26 -12.97
CA GLY A 224 -28.43 -24.82 -14.24
C GLY A 224 -27.46 -23.64 -14.15
N ASN A 225 -27.20 -23.12 -12.94
CA ASN A 225 -26.55 -21.84 -12.70
C ASN A 225 -25.29 -21.95 -11.83
N VAL A 226 -24.70 -23.15 -11.68
CA VAL A 226 -23.42 -23.35 -10.96
C VAL A 226 -22.67 -24.49 -11.64
N GLU A 227 -21.63 -24.16 -12.40
CA GLU A 227 -20.63 -25.10 -12.90
C GLU A 227 -19.38 -25.04 -12.00
N GLN A 228 -19.17 -26.07 -11.19
CA GLN A 228 -17.89 -26.28 -10.53
C GLN A 228 -17.07 -27.25 -11.37
N LEU A 229 -15.82 -26.90 -11.66
CA LEU A 229 -14.99 -27.68 -12.56
C LEU A 229 -13.70 -28.04 -11.84
N PHE A 230 -13.33 -29.30 -11.95
CA PHE A 230 -12.04 -29.81 -11.57
C PHE A 230 -11.38 -30.26 -12.86
N LEU A 231 -10.37 -29.53 -13.28
CA LEU A 231 -9.51 -29.92 -14.39
C LEU A 231 -8.26 -30.51 -13.78
N GLU A 232 -7.92 -31.72 -14.20
CA GLU A 232 -6.56 -32.21 -14.06
C GLU A 232 -5.93 -32.11 -15.44
N TRP A 233 -4.88 -31.30 -15.54
CA TRP A 233 -4.19 -31.02 -16.78
C TRP A 233 -2.80 -31.63 -16.64
N LEU A 234 -2.68 -32.92 -16.91
CA LEU A 234 -1.39 -33.59 -16.99
C LEU A 234 -0.94 -33.67 -18.45
N PRO A 235 -0.01 -32.82 -18.90
CA PRO A 235 0.47 -32.84 -20.27
C PRO A 235 1.57 -33.90 -20.44
N HIS A 236 1.33 -35.17 -20.11
CA HIS A 236 2.37 -36.20 -20.27
C HIS A 236 1.81 -37.55 -20.72
N VAL A 237 2.56 -38.21 -21.61
CA VAL A 237 2.35 -39.59 -22.05
C VAL A 237 2.74 -40.54 -20.91
N GLY A 238 1.91 -41.55 -20.60
CA GLY A 238 2.24 -42.57 -19.59
C GLY A 238 1.97 -42.16 -18.13
N ILE A 239 1.42 -40.97 -17.87
CA ILE A 239 1.04 -40.54 -16.52
C ILE A 239 -0.46 -40.76 -16.30
N LYS A 240 -0.76 -41.36 -15.15
CA LYS A 240 -2.11 -41.59 -14.65
C LYS A 240 -2.68 -40.28 -14.07
N ASN A 241 -3.84 -39.84 -14.54
CA ASN A 241 -4.57 -38.71 -13.95
C ASN A 241 -5.27 -39.19 -12.68
N ASP A 242 -5.10 -38.50 -11.56
CA ASP A 242 -5.60 -38.84 -10.23
C ASP A 242 -6.23 -37.60 -9.53
N THR A 243 -7.53 -37.36 -9.74
CA THR A 243 -8.25 -36.20 -9.21
C THR A 243 -9.08 -36.57 -7.96
N PHE A 244 -8.92 -35.86 -6.85
CA PHE A 244 -9.84 -35.93 -5.71
C PHE A 244 -10.82 -34.74 -5.69
N PHE A 245 -12.12 -35.03 -5.55
CA PHE A 245 -13.16 -34.03 -5.43
C PHE A 245 -14.25 -34.44 -4.42
N ILE A 246 -15.10 -33.49 -4.04
CA ILE A 246 -16.24 -33.75 -3.16
C ILE A 246 -17.57 -33.52 -3.86
N PHE A 247 -18.51 -34.45 -3.66
CA PHE A 247 -19.89 -34.29 -4.09
C PHE A 247 -20.58 -33.24 -3.24
N VAL A 248 -20.85 -32.09 -3.85
CA VAL A 248 -21.70 -31.06 -3.27
C VAL A 248 -23.18 -31.53 -3.31
N PRO A 249 -24.01 -31.18 -2.30
CA PRO A 249 -25.44 -31.52 -2.32
C PRO A 249 -26.16 -30.98 -3.57
N GLY A 250 -26.90 -31.85 -4.28
CA GLY A 250 -27.75 -31.42 -5.41
C GLY A 250 -27.04 -31.26 -6.75
N ILE A 251 -25.82 -31.76 -6.88
CA ILE A 251 -24.99 -31.70 -8.08
C ILE A 251 -24.99 -33.03 -8.85
N SER A 252 -24.99 -32.95 -10.18
CA SER A 252 -24.61 -34.03 -11.09
C SER A 252 -23.14 -33.87 -11.52
N VAL A 253 -22.39 -34.96 -11.53
CA VAL A 253 -20.97 -34.96 -11.93
C VAL A 253 -20.81 -35.74 -13.22
N SER A 254 -20.12 -35.14 -14.18
CA SER A 254 -19.71 -35.78 -15.43
C SER A 254 -18.21 -35.62 -15.60
N ALA A 255 -17.55 -36.63 -16.16
CA ALA A 255 -16.16 -36.56 -16.54
C ALA A 255 -16.01 -36.73 -18.05
N ALA A 256 -15.04 -36.02 -18.63
CA ALA A 256 -14.64 -36.15 -20.01
C ALA A 256 -13.14 -36.42 -20.08
N ILE A 257 -12.75 -37.42 -20.87
CA ILE A 257 -11.35 -37.80 -21.10
C ILE A 257 -11.05 -37.53 -22.56
N LYS A 258 -10.06 -36.66 -22.83
CA LYS A 258 -9.54 -36.43 -24.18
C LYS A 258 -8.23 -37.20 -24.33
N THR A 259 -8.03 -37.93 -25.42
CA THR A 259 -6.77 -38.68 -25.66
C THR A 259 -6.14 -38.36 -27.02
N TYR A 260 -4.80 -38.33 -27.05
CA TYR A 260 -4.00 -38.12 -28.25
C TYR A 260 -2.76 -39.03 -28.26
N PRO A 261 -2.57 -39.91 -29.27
CA PRO A 261 -3.55 -40.31 -30.28
C PRO A 261 -4.78 -40.98 -29.63
N LYS A 262 -5.80 -41.29 -30.44
CA LYS A 262 -7.01 -41.98 -29.97
C LYS A 262 -6.66 -43.25 -29.21
N SER A 263 -7.08 -43.34 -27.95
CA SER A 263 -6.81 -44.48 -27.08
C SER A 263 -8.03 -44.88 -26.27
N SER A 264 -7.94 -46.03 -25.61
CA SER A 264 -8.81 -46.44 -24.51
C SER A 264 -8.13 -46.05 -23.21
N SER A 265 -8.92 -45.69 -22.20
CA SER A 265 -8.44 -45.34 -20.86
C SER A 265 -9.10 -46.26 -19.84
N HIS A 266 -8.29 -46.83 -18.95
CA HIS A 266 -8.76 -47.53 -17.77
C HIS A 266 -9.15 -46.50 -16.71
N VAL A 267 -10.42 -46.51 -16.30
CA VAL A 267 -10.98 -45.56 -15.34
C VAL A 267 -11.31 -46.29 -14.05
N LYS A 268 -10.77 -45.79 -12.93
CA LYS A 268 -11.10 -46.20 -11.56
C LYS A 268 -11.71 -45.03 -10.80
N VAL A 269 -12.85 -45.26 -10.18
CA VAL A 269 -13.52 -44.30 -9.30
C VAL A 269 -13.57 -44.88 -7.90
N THR A 270 -12.91 -44.23 -6.94
CA THR A 270 -12.90 -44.59 -5.52
C THR A 270 -13.76 -43.59 -4.73
N TYR A 271 -14.80 -44.08 -4.06
CA TYR A 271 -15.71 -43.30 -3.24
C TYR A 271 -15.31 -43.38 -1.77
N PHE A 272 -15.10 -42.21 -1.16
CA PHE A 272 -14.67 -42.08 0.22
C PHE A 272 -15.83 -41.74 1.16
N PRO A 273 -15.96 -42.46 2.28
CA PRO A 273 -17.04 -42.26 3.23
C PRO A 273 -16.93 -40.90 3.93
N GLY A 274 -18.08 -40.33 4.30
CA GLY A 274 -18.14 -39.03 4.93
C GLY A 274 -19.53 -38.63 5.38
N LYS A 275 -19.62 -37.45 5.97
CA LYS A 275 -20.88 -36.90 6.51
C LYS A 275 -21.01 -35.43 6.16
N ILE A 276 -22.24 -35.01 5.91
CA ILE A 276 -22.60 -33.62 5.64
C ILE A 276 -23.40 -33.12 6.83
N HIS A 277 -22.92 -32.06 7.45
CA HIS A 277 -23.60 -31.29 8.50
C HIS A 277 -24.03 -29.95 7.91
N TYR A 278 -25.21 -29.46 8.28
CA TYR A 278 -25.71 -28.18 7.78
C TYR A 278 -25.71 -27.14 8.88
N ILE A 279 -25.26 -25.95 8.52
CA ILE A 279 -25.28 -24.76 9.37
C ILE A 279 -26.23 -23.76 8.71
N LEU A 280 -27.24 -23.31 9.46
CA LEU A 280 -28.10 -22.23 9.01
C LEU A 280 -27.58 -20.91 9.56
N VAL A 281 -27.24 -20.00 8.66
CA VAL A 281 -26.71 -18.68 8.98
C VAL A 281 -27.83 -17.65 8.72
N ASN A 282 -28.42 -17.14 9.80
CA ASN A 282 -29.63 -16.29 9.75
C ASN A 282 -29.34 -14.80 9.60
N SER A 283 -28.14 -14.35 9.95
CA SER A 283 -27.58 -13.02 9.71
C SER A 283 -26.17 -13.20 9.14
N SER A 284 -25.67 -12.27 8.32
CA SER A 284 -24.35 -12.38 7.68
C SER A 284 -23.25 -12.24 8.74
N PRO A 285 -22.67 -13.34 9.26
CA PRO A 285 -21.63 -13.27 10.28
C PRO A 285 -20.32 -12.89 9.59
N SER A 286 -19.41 -12.29 10.33
CA SER A 286 -18.10 -11.99 9.74
C SER A 286 -17.26 -13.24 9.51
N TYR A 287 -17.43 -14.30 10.32
CA TYR A 287 -16.65 -15.53 10.18
C TYR A 287 -17.40 -16.83 10.56
N ILE A 288 -16.88 -17.94 10.02
CA ILE A 288 -17.09 -19.32 10.47
C ILE A 288 -15.71 -19.94 10.70
N HIS A 289 -15.41 -20.33 11.93
CA HIS A 289 -14.23 -21.10 12.29
C HIS A 289 -14.65 -22.50 12.71
N ALA A 290 -13.98 -23.53 12.21
CA ALA A 290 -14.26 -24.90 12.58
C ALA A 290 -12.98 -25.66 12.93
N THR A 291 -13.01 -26.38 14.05
CA THR A 291 -11.93 -27.25 14.51
C THR A 291 -12.40 -28.70 14.39
N LEU A 292 -11.75 -29.47 13.52
CA LEU A 292 -11.97 -30.89 13.34
C LEU A 292 -10.95 -31.67 14.17
N LYS A 293 -11.43 -32.52 15.08
CA LYS A 293 -10.60 -33.48 15.84
C LYS A 293 -11.05 -34.89 15.52
N TRP A 294 -10.12 -35.83 15.42
CA TRP A 294 -10.49 -37.25 15.31
C TRP A 294 -9.52 -38.18 16.02
N SER A 295 -9.97 -39.42 16.23
CA SER A 295 -9.16 -40.52 16.75
C SER A 295 -9.38 -41.79 15.94
N GLY A 296 -8.32 -42.59 15.79
CA GLY A 296 -8.32 -43.87 15.07
C GLY A 296 -6.99 -44.16 14.38
N GLU A 297 -6.48 -45.40 14.49
CA GLU A 297 -5.24 -45.80 13.82
C GLU A 297 -5.36 -45.73 12.30
N ASN A 298 -4.35 -45.16 11.62
CA ASN A 298 -4.27 -45.02 10.16
C ASN A 298 -5.48 -44.29 9.53
N THR A 299 -6.09 -43.37 10.28
CA THR A 299 -7.20 -42.53 9.79
C THR A 299 -6.76 -41.10 9.52
N SER A 300 -7.16 -40.57 8.36
CA SER A 300 -7.04 -39.15 8.05
C SER A 300 -8.39 -38.62 7.60
N LEU A 301 -8.76 -37.45 8.12
CA LEU A 301 -10.00 -36.75 7.79
C LEU A 301 -9.71 -35.36 7.25
N LYS A 302 -10.60 -34.86 6.40
CA LYS A 302 -10.58 -33.47 5.94
C LYS A 302 -11.98 -32.85 6.03
N LEU A 303 -12.02 -31.57 6.36
CA LEU A 303 -13.25 -30.79 6.45
C LEU A 303 -13.31 -29.78 5.31
N TYR A 304 -14.47 -29.66 4.68
CA TYR A 304 -14.75 -28.68 3.64
C TYR A 304 -15.98 -27.86 4.01
N LEU A 305 -15.93 -26.56 3.74
CA LEU A 305 -17.04 -25.65 3.89
C LEU A 305 -17.60 -25.31 2.51
N ILE A 306 -18.87 -25.63 2.29
CA ILE A 306 -19.60 -25.34 1.06
C ILE A 306 -20.50 -24.13 1.29
N SER A 307 -20.40 -23.17 0.38
CA SER A 307 -21.21 -21.96 0.39
C SER A 307 -22.69 -22.24 0.08
N PRO A 308 -23.62 -21.32 0.41
CA PRO A 308 -25.03 -21.45 0.03
C PRO A 308 -25.24 -21.50 -1.49
N ASP A 309 -24.29 -20.98 -2.26
CA ASP A 309 -24.30 -21.03 -3.73
C ASP A 309 -23.70 -22.36 -4.26
N GLY A 310 -23.30 -23.30 -3.40
CA GLY A 310 -22.83 -24.62 -3.81
C GLY A 310 -21.36 -24.71 -4.23
N TYR A 311 -20.55 -23.71 -3.90
CA TYR A 311 -19.11 -23.73 -4.17
C TYR A 311 -18.32 -24.14 -2.94
N ILE A 312 -17.18 -24.81 -3.14
CA ILE A 312 -16.22 -25.01 -2.05
C ILE A 312 -15.62 -23.64 -1.71
N TYR A 313 -15.91 -23.18 -0.49
CA TYR A 313 -15.51 -21.87 -0.01
C TYR A 313 -14.17 -21.91 0.74
N SER A 314 -13.97 -22.95 1.56
CA SER A 314 -12.74 -23.17 2.32
C SER A 314 -12.58 -24.66 2.66
N SER A 315 -11.38 -25.06 3.02
CA SER A 315 -11.08 -26.41 3.52
C SER A 315 -10.13 -26.37 4.70
N SER A 316 -10.13 -27.41 5.52
CA SER A 316 -9.31 -27.45 6.72
C SER A 316 -7.85 -27.73 6.40
N SER A 317 -6.98 -27.08 7.16
CA SER A 317 -5.53 -27.28 7.17
C SER A 317 -5.11 -28.03 8.43
N GLU A 318 -4.07 -28.84 8.32
CA GLU A 318 -3.50 -29.57 9.46
C GLU A 318 -2.78 -28.62 10.41
N VAL A 319 -3.08 -28.71 11.70
CA VAL A 319 -2.38 -27.98 12.78
C VAL A 319 -1.47 -28.92 13.55
N SER A 320 -1.96 -30.13 13.82
CA SER A 320 -1.21 -31.25 14.36
C SER A 320 -1.90 -32.55 13.96
N GLU A 321 -1.25 -33.69 14.20
CA GLU A 321 -1.85 -35.01 13.94
C GLU A 321 -3.23 -35.12 14.62
N GLY A 322 -4.25 -35.50 13.85
CA GLY A 322 -5.62 -35.65 14.34
C GLY A 322 -6.39 -34.33 14.59
N LEU A 323 -5.80 -33.18 14.25
CA LEU A 323 -6.37 -31.85 14.49
C LEU A 323 -6.22 -30.94 13.26
N HIS A 324 -7.34 -30.62 12.64
CA HIS A 324 -7.39 -29.67 11.53
C HIS A 324 -8.26 -28.45 11.88
N VAL A 325 -7.92 -27.29 11.30
CA VAL A 325 -8.67 -26.04 11.46
C VAL A 325 -9.09 -25.51 10.09
N LEU A 326 -10.34 -25.07 9.99
CA LEU A 326 -10.91 -24.36 8.85
C LEU A 326 -11.28 -22.95 9.30
N LYS A 327 -10.79 -21.95 8.57
CA LYS A 327 -11.19 -20.55 8.73
C LYS A 327 -11.90 -20.07 7.47
N ALA A 328 -12.99 -19.33 7.66
CA ALA A 328 -13.75 -18.71 6.60
C ALA A 328 -14.29 -17.37 7.09
N VAL A 329 -13.96 -16.31 6.35
CA VAL A 329 -14.34 -14.92 6.63
C VAL A 329 -15.18 -14.36 5.48
N GLY A 330 -15.97 -13.32 5.74
CA GLY A 330 -16.94 -12.73 4.79
C GLY A 330 -18.06 -13.72 4.44
N VAL A 331 -18.70 -14.24 5.48
CA VAL A 331 -19.75 -15.26 5.36
C VAL A 331 -21.10 -14.57 5.10
N LYS A 332 -21.85 -15.04 4.10
CA LYS A 332 -23.20 -14.53 3.84
C LYS A 332 -24.29 -15.37 4.53
N THR A 333 -25.48 -14.79 4.65
CA THR A 333 -26.68 -15.53 5.05
C THR A 333 -26.98 -16.71 4.12
N GLY A 334 -27.52 -17.78 4.70
CA GLY A 334 -27.97 -18.95 3.95
C GLY A 334 -27.58 -20.27 4.60
N LYS A 335 -27.79 -21.34 3.83
CA LYS A 335 -27.53 -22.71 4.27
C LYS A 335 -26.13 -23.14 3.84
N TRP A 336 -25.22 -23.16 4.81
CA TRP A 336 -23.86 -23.65 4.63
C TRP A 336 -23.80 -25.17 4.91
N ALA A 337 -22.86 -25.86 4.28
CA ALA A 337 -22.62 -27.27 4.53
C ALA A 337 -21.16 -27.54 4.93
N LEU A 338 -20.98 -28.23 6.05
CA LEU A 338 -19.71 -28.80 6.48
C LEU A 338 -19.64 -30.26 6.03
N VAL A 339 -18.68 -30.57 5.18
CA VAL A 339 -18.45 -31.91 4.65
C VAL A 339 -17.18 -32.46 5.28
N VAL A 340 -17.34 -33.42 6.19
CA VAL A 340 -16.22 -34.20 6.72
C VAL A 340 -16.11 -35.48 5.91
N VAL A 341 -14.91 -35.74 5.40
CA VAL A 341 -14.61 -36.88 4.54
C VAL A 341 -13.38 -37.58 5.03
N LYS A 342 -13.40 -38.91 4.94
CA LYS A 342 -12.23 -39.74 5.17
C LYS A 342 -11.32 -39.66 3.96
N THR A 343 -10.03 -39.39 4.16
CA THR A 343 -9.03 -39.32 3.08
C THR A 343 -8.08 -40.51 3.09
N SER A 344 -8.21 -41.43 4.05
CA SER A 344 -7.48 -42.70 4.08
C SER A 344 -8.36 -43.92 3.85
N ASN A 345 -7.76 -45.02 3.39
CA ASN A 345 -8.45 -46.27 3.08
C ASN A 345 -8.69 -47.19 4.31
N TYR A 346 -8.11 -46.86 5.49
CA TYR A 346 -8.06 -47.76 6.65
C TYR A 346 -8.64 -47.13 7.92
N GLY A 347 -9.06 -47.96 8.87
CA GLY A 347 -9.46 -47.55 10.24
C GLY A 347 -10.89 -46.98 10.41
N ILE A 348 -11.38 -46.98 11.65
CA ILE A 348 -12.60 -46.27 12.07
C ILE A 348 -12.18 -44.89 12.57
N ALA A 349 -12.79 -43.83 12.05
CA ALA A 349 -12.51 -42.47 12.50
C ALA A 349 -13.68 -41.91 13.30
N ASN A 350 -13.50 -41.73 14.61
CA ASN A 350 -14.44 -40.98 15.45
C ASN A 350 -14.01 -39.52 15.46
N TYR A 351 -14.93 -38.60 15.17
CA TYR A 351 -14.60 -37.19 15.03
C TYR A 351 -15.54 -36.27 15.80
N THR A 352 -15.01 -35.09 16.15
CA THR A 352 -15.77 -33.93 16.61
C THR A 352 -15.45 -32.72 15.74
N ILE A 353 -16.44 -31.88 15.51
CA ILE A 353 -16.28 -30.58 14.84
C ILE A 353 -16.84 -29.53 15.79
N GLU A 354 -15.96 -28.66 16.27
CA GLU A 354 -16.31 -27.48 17.06
C GLU A 354 -16.39 -26.29 16.11
N VAL A 355 -17.54 -25.64 16.00
CA VAL A 355 -17.79 -24.55 15.05
C VAL A 355 -18.15 -23.28 15.80
N SER A 356 -17.37 -22.22 15.58
CA SER A 356 -17.65 -20.87 16.05
C SER A 356 -18.13 -20.01 14.88
N ILE A 357 -19.27 -19.34 15.06
CA ILE A 357 -19.86 -18.43 14.08
C ILE A 357 -20.02 -17.09 14.76
N GLY A 358 -19.36 -16.04 14.26
CA GLY A 358 -19.34 -14.76 14.95
C GLY A 358 -19.24 -13.56 14.04
N ASN A 359 -19.37 -12.38 14.66
CA ASN A 359 -19.24 -11.09 14.01
C ASN A 359 -18.06 -10.33 14.61
N HIS A 360 -17.22 -9.81 13.72
CA HIS A 360 -16.30 -8.74 14.07
C HIS A 360 -17.11 -7.47 14.33
N GLN A 361 -16.65 -6.66 15.27
CA GLN A 361 -17.34 -5.40 15.59
C GLN A 361 -17.24 -4.45 14.39
N ARG A 362 -18.37 -4.13 13.72
CA ARG A 362 -18.38 -3.17 12.58
C ARG A 362 -17.79 -1.80 12.94
N GLN A 363 -17.97 -1.37 14.19
CA GLN A 363 -17.38 -0.13 14.71
C GLN A 363 -15.84 -0.13 14.68
N LEU A 364 -15.21 -1.31 14.75
CA LEU A 364 -13.76 -1.44 14.57
C LEU A 364 -13.35 -0.97 13.17
N GLY A 365 -14.03 -1.44 12.12
CA GLY A 365 -13.75 -1.05 10.74
C GLY A 365 -13.86 0.46 10.51
N CYS A 366 -14.93 1.10 11.00
CA CYS A 366 -15.12 2.55 10.90
C CYS A 366 -14.05 3.35 11.67
N MET A 367 -13.65 2.86 12.84
CA MET A 367 -12.60 3.47 13.66
C MET A 367 -11.23 3.38 12.95
N LEU A 368 -10.86 2.21 12.42
CA LEU A 368 -9.61 2.02 11.70
C LEU A 368 -9.55 2.88 10.43
N GLU A 369 -10.67 3.00 9.69
CA GLU A 369 -10.77 3.93 8.55
C GLU A 369 -10.63 5.39 8.98
N THR A 370 -11.24 5.78 10.10
CA THR A 370 -11.17 7.14 10.64
C THR A 370 -9.72 7.50 10.96
N ALA A 371 -9.03 6.64 11.71
CA ALA A 371 -7.64 6.86 12.09
C ALA A 371 -6.70 6.89 10.89
N ALA A 372 -6.83 5.93 9.97
CA ALA A 372 -6.00 5.84 8.78
C ALA A 372 -6.17 7.09 7.89
N ASN A 373 -7.41 7.51 7.61
CA ASN A 373 -7.64 8.72 6.80
C ASN A 373 -7.22 10.01 7.52
N ALA A 374 -7.30 10.06 8.86
CA ALA A 374 -6.80 11.20 9.62
C ALA A 374 -5.28 11.36 9.46
N ALA A 375 -4.53 10.26 9.50
CA ALA A 375 -3.09 10.28 9.23
C ALA A 375 -2.76 10.74 7.80
N VAL A 376 -3.53 10.29 6.81
CA VAL A 376 -3.39 10.75 5.41
C VAL A 376 -3.70 12.25 5.29
N LEU A 377 -4.78 12.72 5.91
CA LEU A 377 -5.12 14.15 5.87
C LEU A 377 -4.08 15.00 6.59
N ALA A 378 -3.61 14.56 7.76
CA ALA A 378 -2.56 15.23 8.52
C ALA A 378 -1.25 15.30 7.71
N SER A 379 -0.91 14.24 6.97
CA SER A 379 0.21 14.22 6.02
C SER A 379 0.02 15.21 4.86
N LYS A 380 -1.20 15.29 4.29
CA LYS A 380 -1.53 16.21 3.19
C LYS A 380 -1.45 17.68 3.62
N LEU A 381 -1.94 17.99 4.81
CA LEU A 381 -1.97 19.33 5.39
C LEU A 381 -0.65 19.71 6.06
N HIS A 382 0.23 18.73 6.29
CA HIS A 382 1.43 18.86 7.13
C HIS A 382 1.07 19.44 8.51
N ALA A 383 0.15 18.76 9.20
CA ALA A 383 -0.41 19.17 10.48
C ALA A 383 -0.27 18.04 11.53
N PRO A 384 -0.26 18.37 12.84
CA PRO A 384 -0.29 17.38 13.92
C PRO A 384 -1.55 16.52 13.88
N LEU A 385 -1.37 15.22 14.10
CA LEU A 385 -2.45 14.26 14.32
C LEU A 385 -2.61 13.98 15.81
N ILE A 386 -3.83 14.13 16.32
CA ILE A 386 -4.22 13.73 17.68
C ILE A 386 -5.25 12.61 17.57
N LEU A 387 -5.00 11.49 18.26
CA LEU A 387 -5.89 10.34 18.31
C LEU A 387 -6.68 10.39 19.63
N ALA A 388 -7.97 10.71 19.58
CA ALA A 388 -8.76 10.97 20.78
C ALA A 388 -9.86 9.92 20.99
N ASP A 389 -9.88 9.32 22.17
CA ASP A 389 -10.97 8.47 22.67
C ASP A 389 -11.91 9.22 23.63
N ILE A 390 -11.37 10.21 24.35
CA ILE A 390 -12.06 11.04 25.34
C ILE A 390 -11.80 12.54 25.15
N ASN A 391 -12.75 13.36 25.61
CA ASN A 391 -12.52 14.79 25.79
C ASN A 391 -11.52 15.00 26.93
N SER A 392 -10.36 15.57 26.61
CA SER A 392 -9.29 15.81 27.59
C SER A 392 -8.82 17.26 27.52
N SER A 393 -8.61 17.90 28.69
CA SER A 393 -8.05 19.25 28.74
C SER A 393 -6.65 19.32 28.12
N ARG A 394 -5.90 18.21 28.17
CA ARG A 394 -4.56 18.10 27.57
C ARG A 394 -4.59 18.36 26.06
N ILE A 395 -5.64 17.94 25.36
CA ILE A 395 -5.83 18.22 23.93
C ILE A 395 -5.95 19.73 23.71
N ILE A 396 -6.79 20.42 24.49
CA ILE A 396 -7.01 21.87 24.35
C ILE A 396 -5.74 22.66 24.66
N ASP A 397 -5.03 22.27 25.72
CA ASP A 397 -3.77 22.90 26.11
C ASP A 397 -2.72 22.74 25.01
N GLU A 398 -2.64 21.56 24.40
CA GLU A 398 -1.71 21.27 23.30
C GLU A 398 -2.06 22.04 22.02
N LEU A 399 -3.34 22.07 21.62
CA LEU A 399 -3.80 22.88 20.48
C LEU A 399 -3.47 24.37 20.67
N ARG A 400 -3.64 24.89 21.89
CA ARG A 400 -3.28 26.29 22.22
C ARG A 400 -1.77 26.52 22.21
N ARG A 401 -0.97 25.54 22.68
CA ARG A 401 0.49 25.60 22.63
C ARG A 401 0.97 25.72 21.17
N LEU A 402 0.34 24.96 20.28
CA LEU A 402 0.64 24.93 18.85
C LEU A 402 0.03 26.10 18.06
N HIS A 403 -0.80 26.94 18.69
CA HIS A 403 -1.50 28.07 18.05
C HIS A 403 -2.49 27.63 16.96
N VAL A 404 -3.08 26.45 17.14
CA VAL A 404 -4.09 25.92 16.20
C VAL A 404 -5.32 26.82 16.20
N GLU A 405 -5.70 27.28 15.02
CA GLU A 405 -6.94 28.03 14.81
C GLU A 405 -8.05 27.12 14.26
N LYS A 406 -7.68 26.18 13.39
CA LYS A 406 -8.61 25.27 12.69
C LYS A 406 -8.34 23.81 13.01
N VAL A 407 -9.40 23.07 13.35
CA VAL A 407 -9.35 21.65 13.64
C VAL A 407 -10.19 20.88 12.62
N TYR A 408 -9.60 19.86 12.00
CA TYR A 408 -10.32 18.86 11.22
C TYR A 408 -10.67 17.68 12.11
N LEU A 409 -11.95 17.50 12.41
CA LEU A 409 -12.46 16.44 13.27
C LEU A 409 -12.99 15.29 12.43
N LEU A 410 -12.33 14.13 12.49
CA LEU A 410 -12.74 12.93 11.77
C LEU A 410 -13.43 11.94 12.72
N GLY A 411 -14.56 11.42 12.27
CA GLY A 411 -15.29 10.33 12.91
C GLY A 411 -16.28 9.73 11.93
N ILE A 412 -15.84 8.73 11.17
CA ILE A 412 -16.65 8.11 10.13
C ILE A 412 -17.74 7.27 10.81
N ASN A 413 -19.00 7.67 10.62
CA ASN A 413 -20.15 7.03 11.26
C ASN A 413 -20.04 6.92 12.81
N ASP A 414 -19.41 7.92 13.44
CA ASP A 414 -19.24 7.98 14.90
C ASP A 414 -20.16 9.05 15.49
N ASP A 415 -21.10 8.63 16.34
CA ASP A 415 -22.09 9.52 16.97
C ASP A 415 -21.45 10.53 17.94
N ARG A 416 -20.25 10.25 18.46
CA ARG A 416 -19.52 11.14 19.39
C ARG A 416 -19.02 12.41 18.72
N VAL A 417 -18.95 12.44 17.38
CA VAL A 417 -18.50 13.61 16.59
C VAL A 417 -19.26 14.88 16.98
N VAL A 418 -20.58 14.79 17.18
CA VAL A 418 -21.41 15.95 17.53
C VAL A 418 -20.95 16.55 18.87
N GLN A 419 -20.75 15.71 19.88
CA GLN A 419 -20.32 16.14 21.21
C GLN A 419 -18.90 16.72 21.19
N PHE A 420 -17.97 16.09 20.48
CA PHE A 420 -16.59 16.58 20.34
C PHE A 420 -16.54 17.92 19.59
N HIS A 421 -17.32 18.05 18.52
CA HIS A 421 -17.44 19.28 17.75
C HIS A 421 -17.92 20.47 18.62
N GLU A 422 -18.99 20.28 19.40
CA GLU A 422 -19.50 21.29 20.32
C GLU A 422 -18.45 21.68 21.38
N TRP A 423 -17.74 20.69 21.92
CA TRP A 423 -16.69 20.92 22.92
C TRP A 423 -15.52 21.75 22.37
N LEU A 424 -15.07 21.48 21.14
CA LEU A 424 -13.99 22.22 20.48
C LEU A 424 -14.41 23.66 20.12
N ILE A 425 -15.61 23.86 19.58
CA ILE A 425 -16.13 25.21 19.28
C ILE A 425 -16.25 26.04 20.56
N ASN A 426 -16.81 25.46 21.62
CA ASN A 426 -16.92 26.14 22.92
C ASN A 426 -15.55 26.48 23.53
N SER A 427 -14.48 25.80 23.09
CA SER A 427 -13.10 26.07 23.48
C SER A 427 -12.39 27.12 22.62
N GLY A 428 -13.04 27.61 21.56
CA GLY A 428 -12.61 28.73 20.72
C GLY A 428 -12.04 28.36 19.34
N PHE A 429 -12.14 27.10 18.91
CA PHE A 429 -11.56 26.64 17.64
C PHE A 429 -12.57 26.70 16.48
N ILE A 430 -12.09 26.89 15.26
CA ILE A 430 -12.85 26.64 14.03
C ILE A 430 -12.80 25.13 13.76
N VAL A 431 -13.94 24.47 13.64
CA VAL A 431 -13.97 23.01 13.47
C VAL A 431 -14.61 22.63 12.14
N GLU A 432 -13.89 21.85 11.34
CA GLU A 432 -14.41 21.21 10.13
C GLU A 432 -14.63 19.72 10.39
N VAL A 433 -15.88 19.28 10.28
CA VAL A 433 -16.26 17.89 10.55
C VAL A 433 -16.21 17.06 9.28
N LEU A 434 -15.48 15.95 9.33
CA LEU A 434 -15.34 15.00 8.25
C LEU A 434 -15.84 13.62 8.72
N SER A 435 -17.14 13.38 8.56
CA SER A 435 -17.82 12.17 9.06
C SER A 435 -18.09 11.11 7.99
N SER A 436 -17.57 11.30 6.76
CA SER A 436 -17.73 10.35 5.65
C SER A 436 -16.46 10.25 4.79
N LEU A 437 -16.27 9.12 4.12
CA LEU A 437 -15.17 8.97 3.15
C LEU A 437 -15.29 9.95 1.98
N LYS A 438 -16.51 10.34 1.59
CA LYS A 438 -16.75 11.35 0.56
C LYS A 438 -16.17 12.71 0.95
N SER A 439 -16.48 13.21 2.14
CA SER A 439 -15.96 14.50 2.62
C SER A 439 -14.43 14.48 2.79
N ILE A 440 -13.89 13.36 3.25
CA ILE A 440 -12.43 13.17 3.35
C ILE A 440 -11.78 13.19 1.97
N ARG A 441 -12.36 12.48 0.99
CA ARG A 441 -11.84 12.47 -0.38
C ARG A 441 -11.86 13.86 -1.02
N GLU A 442 -12.91 14.65 -0.78
CA GLU A 442 -13.00 16.04 -1.25
C GLU A 442 -11.84 16.88 -0.71
N MET A 443 -11.44 16.68 0.55
CA MET A 443 -10.28 17.33 1.16
C MET A 443 -8.94 16.85 0.59
N LEU A 444 -8.79 15.55 0.34
CA LEU A 444 -7.55 14.98 -0.19
C LEU A 444 -7.33 15.32 -1.68
N GLY A 445 -8.41 15.54 -2.43
CA GLY A 445 -8.35 15.91 -3.85
C GLY A 445 -7.91 14.78 -4.80
N ALA A 446 -7.60 13.58 -4.30
CA ALA A 446 -7.12 12.48 -5.13
C ALA A 446 -8.25 11.67 -5.81
N SER A 447 -7.90 11.07 -6.95
CA SER A 447 -8.80 10.23 -7.75
C SER A 447 -8.70 8.73 -7.45
N GLY A 448 -7.97 8.34 -6.41
CA GLY A 448 -7.68 6.96 -6.05
C GLY A 448 -8.04 6.61 -4.62
N CYS A 449 -8.01 5.32 -4.32
CA CYS A 449 -8.19 4.81 -2.95
C CYS A 449 -7.25 3.64 -2.67
N THR A 450 -7.01 3.42 -1.38
CA THR A 450 -6.35 2.21 -0.88
C THR A 450 -7.36 1.36 -0.13
N MET A 451 -7.46 0.09 -0.50
CA MET A 451 -8.35 -0.89 0.12
C MET A 451 -7.56 -1.80 1.06
N PHE A 452 -8.08 -2.04 2.26
CA PHE A 452 -7.56 -3.04 3.18
C PHE A 452 -8.70 -3.87 3.79
N SER A 453 -8.34 -4.95 4.48
CA SER A 453 -9.26 -5.80 5.24
C SER A 453 -8.72 -5.88 6.67
N TYR A 454 -9.63 -5.94 7.64
CA TYR A 454 -9.31 -6.07 9.07
C TYR A 454 -9.81 -7.40 9.66
N PHE A 455 -10.37 -8.28 8.82
CA PHE A 455 -10.98 -9.53 9.28
C PHE A 455 -9.95 -10.54 9.80
N GLU A 456 -8.86 -10.73 9.07
CA GLU A 456 -7.79 -11.66 9.47
C GLU A 456 -6.72 -10.96 10.30
N ASN A 457 -6.42 -9.70 9.98
CA ASN A 457 -5.42 -8.90 10.69
C ASN A 457 -5.86 -7.43 10.78
N PRO A 458 -6.23 -6.90 11.95
CA PRO A 458 -6.63 -5.52 12.10
C PRO A 458 -5.49 -4.52 11.88
N SER A 459 -4.21 -4.92 12.02
CA SER A 459 -3.04 -4.04 11.87
C SER A 459 -2.79 -3.57 10.42
N GLU A 460 -3.56 -4.08 9.45
CA GLU A 460 -3.47 -3.72 8.02
C GLU A 460 -3.78 -2.24 7.70
N PHE A 461 -4.47 -1.54 8.61
CA PHE A 461 -4.81 -0.12 8.45
C PHE A 461 -3.59 0.82 8.45
N ALA A 462 -2.54 0.49 9.22
CA ALA A 462 -1.33 1.31 9.32
C ALA A 462 -0.52 1.33 8.00
N PRO A 463 -0.15 0.19 7.38
CA PRO A 463 0.49 0.20 6.08
C PRO A 463 -0.43 0.79 5.00
N ALA A 464 -1.74 0.58 5.08
CA ALA A 464 -2.69 1.19 4.15
C ALA A 464 -2.67 2.73 4.26
N ALA A 465 -2.58 3.29 5.46
CA ALA A 465 -2.42 4.73 5.67
C ALA A 465 -1.09 5.25 5.11
N LEU A 466 0.01 4.53 5.30
CA LEU A 466 1.34 4.94 4.84
C LEU A 466 1.40 5.12 3.32
N ILE A 467 0.99 4.11 2.55
CA ILE A 467 0.98 4.22 1.08
C ILE A 467 -0.05 5.26 0.59
N SER A 468 -1.12 5.47 1.36
CA SER A 468 -2.15 6.45 1.03
C SER A 468 -1.70 7.88 1.29
N ALA A 469 -0.91 8.12 2.34
CA ALA A 469 -0.28 9.40 2.63
C ALA A 469 0.61 9.82 1.45
N PHE A 470 1.39 8.89 0.89
CA PHE A 470 2.24 9.16 -0.27
C PHE A 470 1.45 9.56 -1.54
N HIS A 471 0.25 9.00 -1.73
CA HIS A 471 -0.58 9.24 -2.92
C HIS A 471 -1.74 10.23 -2.71
N ASN A 472 -1.92 10.74 -1.49
CA ASN A 472 -3.15 11.40 -1.02
C ASN A 472 -4.43 10.58 -1.25
N PHE A 473 -4.35 9.25 -1.20
CA PHE A 473 -5.51 8.38 -1.45
C PHE A 473 -6.42 8.27 -0.24
N THR A 474 -7.72 8.14 -0.47
CA THR A 474 -8.65 7.78 0.60
C THR A 474 -8.44 6.32 1.00
N VAL A 475 -8.41 6.04 2.30
CA VAL A 475 -8.29 4.67 2.84
C VAL A 475 -9.69 4.09 3.07
N LEU A 476 -9.92 2.85 2.62
CA LEU A 476 -11.18 2.16 2.74
C LEU A 476 -10.98 0.72 3.26
N ALA A 477 -11.73 0.35 4.29
CA ALA A 477 -11.82 -1.00 4.82
C ALA A 477 -12.96 -1.76 4.14
N LEU A 478 -12.69 -3.00 3.71
CA LEU A 478 -13.75 -3.92 3.33
C LEU A 478 -14.53 -4.36 4.58
N GLY A 479 -15.85 -4.37 4.50
CA GLY A 479 -16.73 -4.80 5.60
C GLY A 479 -17.08 -3.73 6.64
N SER A 480 -16.54 -2.51 6.51
CA SER A 480 -16.90 -1.38 7.41
C SER A 480 -18.17 -0.63 6.97
N SER A 481 -18.77 -1.01 5.83
CA SER A 481 -19.99 -0.37 5.34
C SER A 481 -21.20 -0.74 6.18
N HIS A 482 -22.11 0.22 6.34
CA HIS A 482 -23.46 -0.04 6.88
C HIS A 482 -24.38 -0.75 5.88
N CYS A 483 -23.90 -0.97 4.65
CA CYS A 483 -24.62 -1.63 3.57
C CYS A 483 -24.19 -3.10 3.50
N GLU A 484 -25.08 -4.02 3.90
CA GLU A 484 -24.82 -5.47 3.85
C GLU A 484 -24.53 -5.98 2.43
N GLU A 485 -25.00 -5.28 1.40
CA GLU A 485 -24.76 -5.66 0.00
C GLU A 485 -23.32 -5.43 -0.46
N HIS A 486 -22.56 -4.58 0.24
CA HIS A 486 -21.12 -4.37 0.00
C HIS A 486 -20.27 -5.46 0.67
N ASP A 487 -20.77 -6.10 1.73
CA ASP A 487 -20.08 -7.20 2.42
C ASP A 487 -19.95 -8.44 1.51
N ASP A 488 -20.82 -8.56 0.49
CA ASP A 488 -20.77 -9.61 -0.55
C ASP A 488 -19.48 -9.60 -1.40
N ILE A 489 -18.75 -8.48 -1.48
CA ILE A 489 -17.51 -8.38 -2.27
C ILE A 489 -16.49 -9.41 -1.75
N TYR A 490 -16.32 -9.43 -0.44
CA TYR A 490 -15.36 -10.31 0.22
C TYR A 490 -15.79 -11.78 0.06
N TYR A 491 -17.09 -12.06 0.23
CA TYR A 491 -17.69 -13.38 -0.02
C TYR A 491 -17.40 -13.88 -1.44
N ILE A 492 -17.70 -13.07 -2.46
CA ILE A 492 -17.52 -13.46 -3.87
C ILE A 492 -16.02 -13.70 -4.17
N ALA A 493 -15.13 -12.82 -3.71
CA ALA A 493 -13.70 -12.96 -3.93
C ALA A 493 -13.13 -14.26 -3.30
N LYS A 494 -13.55 -14.59 -2.07
CA LYS A 494 -13.16 -15.84 -1.39
C LYS A 494 -13.77 -17.07 -2.04
N MET A 495 -15.03 -17.01 -2.48
CA MET A 495 -15.69 -18.10 -3.18
C MET A 495 -14.97 -18.45 -4.50
N ILE A 496 -14.63 -17.44 -5.30
CA ILE A 496 -13.87 -17.61 -6.55
C ILE A 496 -12.49 -18.21 -6.25
N TRP A 497 -11.83 -17.72 -5.20
CA TRP A 497 -10.52 -18.24 -4.79
C TRP A 497 -10.59 -19.68 -4.27
N GLY A 498 -11.60 -20.00 -3.46
CA GLY A 498 -11.88 -21.37 -3.01
C GLY A 498 -12.10 -22.30 -4.19
N TRP A 499 -12.90 -21.89 -5.18
CA TRP A 499 -13.02 -22.63 -6.43
C TRP A 499 -11.65 -22.86 -7.10
N LEU A 500 -10.84 -21.81 -7.25
CA LEU A 500 -9.53 -21.88 -7.91
C LEU A 500 -8.54 -22.82 -7.20
N LEU A 501 -8.53 -22.79 -5.86
CA LEU A 501 -7.67 -23.65 -5.02
C LEU A 501 -8.05 -25.13 -5.08
N HIS A 502 -9.29 -25.42 -5.45
CA HIS A 502 -9.83 -26.77 -5.51
C HIS A 502 -9.89 -27.30 -6.95
N SER A 503 -9.95 -26.41 -7.95
CA SER A 503 -9.81 -26.74 -9.37
C SER A 503 -8.35 -26.83 -9.84
N SER A 504 -7.40 -26.78 -8.91
CA SER A 504 -5.95 -26.82 -9.17
C SER A 504 -5.40 -28.23 -9.26
N ASP A 505 -4.43 -28.45 -10.14
CA ASP A 505 -3.67 -29.70 -10.25
C ASP A 505 -2.50 -29.74 -9.25
N THR A 506 -1.94 -30.91 -8.97
CA THR A 506 -0.66 -31.05 -8.26
C THR A 506 0.45 -31.37 -9.27
N TYR A 507 1.12 -30.33 -9.77
CA TYR A 507 2.25 -30.45 -10.69
C TYR A 507 3.58 -30.42 -9.90
N HIS A 508 4.44 -31.42 -10.10
CA HIS A 508 5.71 -31.60 -9.37
C HIS A 508 5.60 -31.51 -7.83
N GLY A 509 4.45 -31.91 -7.26
CA GLY A 509 4.20 -31.82 -5.80
C GLY A 509 3.63 -30.48 -5.31
N HIS A 510 3.34 -29.52 -6.21
CA HIS A 510 2.80 -28.20 -5.88
C HIS A 510 1.50 -27.89 -6.64
N LYS A 511 0.65 -27.01 -6.09
CA LYS A 511 -0.65 -26.70 -6.71
C LYS A 511 -0.54 -25.75 -7.90
N GLU A 512 -0.90 -26.22 -9.09
CA GLU A 512 -1.06 -25.38 -10.27
C GLU A 512 -2.49 -24.84 -10.39
N LEU A 513 -2.62 -23.52 -10.19
CA LEU A 513 -3.91 -22.85 -10.30
C LEU A 513 -4.28 -22.70 -11.78
N ILE A 514 -5.31 -23.41 -12.22
CA ILE A 514 -5.71 -23.42 -13.62
C ILE A 514 -6.52 -22.17 -13.94
N CYS A 515 -6.19 -21.57 -15.07
CA CYS A 515 -6.91 -20.44 -15.61
C CYS A 515 -8.36 -20.83 -16.02
N PRO A 516 -9.41 -20.17 -15.49
CA PRO A 516 -10.79 -20.50 -15.86
C PRO A 516 -11.07 -20.13 -17.32
N TYR A 517 -11.67 -21.05 -18.09
CA TYR A 517 -12.09 -20.75 -19.46
C TYR A 517 -13.15 -19.62 -19.46
N PRO A 518 -13.17 -18.75 -20.49
CA PRO A 518 -14.12 -17.64 -20.57
C PRO A 518 -15.60 -18.06 -20.54
N SER A 519 -15.92 -19.28 -20.99
CA SER A 519 -17.27 -19.83 -21.00
C SER A 519 -17.75 -20.30 -19.63
N TYR A 520 -16.86 -20.44 -18.65
CA TYR A 520 -17.24 -20.88 -17.32
C TYR A 520 -17.83 -19.74 -16.50
N GLU A 521 -18.81 -20.09 -15.69
CA GLU A 521 -19.56 -19.14 -14.87
C GLU A 521 -18.67 -18.31 -13.93
N ILE A 522 -17.62 -18.91 -13.36
CA ILE A 522 -16.64 -18.18 -12.55
C ILE A 522 -16.06 -17.00 -13.33
N SER A 523 -15.65 -17.20 -14.58
CA SER A 523 -15.14 -16.14 -15.46
C SER A 523 -16.25 -15.23 -15.98
N SER A 524 -17.34 -15.79 -16.52
CA SER A 524 -18.33 -15.01 -17.27
C SER A 524 -19.31 -14.24 -16.38
N LEU A 525 -19.58 -14.72 -15.16
CA LEU A 525 -20.56 -14.17 -14.24
C LEU A 525 -19.90 -13.65 -12.96
N TRP A 526 -19.19 -14.50 -12.22
CA TRP A 526 -18.76 -14.14 -10.86
C TRP A 526 -17.65 -13.09 -10.83
N MET A 527 -16.68 -13.16 -11.75
CA MET A 527 -15.65 -12.12 -11.89
C MET A 527 -16.25 -10.76 -12.31
N THR A 528 -17.23 -10.76 -13.21
CA THR A 528 -17.99 -9.55 -13.61
C THR A 528 -18.78 -9.00 -12.43
N LYS A 529 -19.49 -9.85 -11.69
CA LYS A 529 -20.25 -9.46 -10.50
C LYS A 529 -19.35 -8.91 -9.39
N LEU A 530 -18.15 -9.48 -9.22
CA LEU A 530 -17.15 -8.98 -8.28
C LEU A 530 -16.69 -7.57 -8.67
N TYR A 531 -16.41 -7.34 -9.96
CA TYR A 531 -16.08 -6.00 -10.47
C TYR A 531 -17.22 -5.00 -10.22
N ASP A 532 -18.44 -5.34 -10.65
CA ASP A 532 -19.60 -4.43 -10.58
C ASP A 532 -19.89 -4.02 -9.13
N LYS A 533 -19.96 -5.00 -8.21
CA LYS A 533 -20.17 -4.71 -6.78
C LYS A 533 -19.05 -3.87 -6.17
N THR A 534 -17.81 -4.12 -6.57
CA THR A 534 -16.67 -3.34 -6.06
C THR A 534 -16.75 -1.90 -6.54
N VAL A 535 -17.01 -1.67 -7.82
CA VAL A 535 -17.13 -0.31 -8.38
C VAL A 535 -18.34 0.42 -7.81
N GLU A 536 -19.47 -0.27 -7.62
CA GLU A 536 -20.66 0.27 -6.96
C GLU A 536 -20.34 0.73 -5.53
N MET A 537 -19.71 -0.13 -4.72
CA MET A 537 -19.27 0.24 -3.36
C MET A 537 -18.32 1.45 -3.38
N LEU A 538 -17.35 1.48 -4.31
CA LEU A 538 -16.42 2.61 -4.42
C LEU A 538 -17.16 3.91 -4.76
N ILE A 539 -18.12 3.88 -5.68
CA ILE A 539 -18.92 5.05 -6.04
C ILE A 539 -19.81 5.50 -4.88
N ASP A 540 -20.49 4.57 -4.22
CA ASP A 540 -21.38 4.88 -3.08
C ASP A 540 -20.59 5.53 -1.93
N ARG A 541 -19.47 4.91 -1.53
CA ARG A 541 -18.70 5.36 -0.38
C ARG A 541 -17.86 6.60 -0.66
N LEU A 542 -17.38 6.79 -1.89
CA LEU A 542 -16.45 7.88 -2.25
C LEU A 542 -17.10 8.96 -3.13
N GLY A 543 -18.37 8.82 -3.49
CA GLY A 543 -19.18 9.81 -4.21
C GLY A 543 -18.97 9.93 -5.72
N PHE A 544 -17.89 9.37 -6.28
CA PHE A 544 -17.55 9.46 -7.71
C PHE A 544 -16.71 8.27 -8.18
N GLU A 545 -16.60 8.09 -9.50
CA GLU A 545 -15.77 7.07 -10.13
C GLU A 545 -14.31 7.11 -9.61
N VAL A 546 -13.79 5.94 -9.26
CA VAL A 546 -12.39 5.73 -8.85
C VAL A 546 -11.62 5.13 -10.01
N ARG A 547 -10.42 5.64 -10.30
CA ARG A 547 -9.59 5.15 -11.42
C ARG A 547 -8.36 4.38 -11.00
N LYS A 548 -7.89 4.61 -9.77
CA LYS A 548 -6.69 4.01 -9.20
C LYS A 548 -7.04 3.34 -7.88
N VAL A 549 -6.66 2.07 -7.74
CA VAL A 549 -6.89 1.28 -6.53
C VAL A 549 -5.57 0.62 -6.11
N ILE A 550 -5.17 0.82 -4.87
CA ILE A 550 -4.09 0.05 -4.24
C ILE A 550 -4.73 -0.91 -3.24
N ILE A 551 -4.37 -2.18 -3.27
CA ILE A 551 -4.78 -3.16 -2.25
C ILE A 551 -3.63 -3.32 -1.26
N SER A 552 -3.84 -2.97 0.00
CA SER A 552 -2.89 -3.15 1.10
C SER A 552 -3.46 -4.18 2.08
N SER A 553 -3.28 -5.45 1.74
CA SER A 553 -3.68 -6.59 2.57
C SER A 553 -2.95 -7.85 2.10
N SER A 554 -2.84 -8.84 2.97
CA SER A 554 -2.36 -10.17 2.61
C SER A 554 -3.13 -10.72 1.39
N ARG A 555 -2.41 -11.36 0.46
CA ARG A 555 -3.02 -12.04 -0.70
C ARG A 555 -3.87 -13.26 -0.28
N TYR A 556 -3.73 -13.72 0.96
CA TYR A 556 -4.55 -14.77 1.55
C TYR A 556 -5.81 -14.21 2.21
N ASP A 557 -5.80 -12.94 2.63
CA ASP A 557 -6.95 -12.23 3.18
C ASP A 557 -7.82 -11.71 2.02
N ILE A 558 -7.43 -10.59 1.38
CA ILE A 558 -8.04 -10.17 0.12
C ILE A 558 -7.37 -10.95 -1.02
N THR A 559 -8.11 -11.87 -1.65
CA THR A 559 -7.56 -12.79 -2.66
C THR A 559 -7.26 -12.09 -3.98
N ALA A 560 -6.37 -12.69 -4.79
CA ALA A 560 -5.98 -12.16 -6.10
C ALA A 560 -7.14 -12.07 -7.11
N ALA A 561 -8.28 -12.71 -6.82
CA ALA A 561 -9.50 -12.57 -7.60
C ALA A 561 -10.00 -11.11 -7.65
N LEU A 562 -9.84 -10.36 -6.56
CA LEU A 562 -10.22 -8.94 -6.52
C LEU A 562 -9.31 -8.09 -7.40
N ASP A 563 -7.99 -8.26 -7.31
CA ASP A 563 -7.02 -7.56 -8.16
C ASP A 563 -7.39 -7.76 -9.63
N ARG A 564 -7.67 -9.02 -9.98
CA ARG A 564 -7.90 -9.41 -11.35
C ARG A 564 -9.23 -8.96 -11.90
N SER A 565 -10.28 -8.89 -11.07
CA SER A 565 -11.59 -8.37 -11.51
C SER A 565 -11.52 -6.90 -11.88
N LEU A 566 -10.66 -6.12 -11.20
CA LEU A 566 -10.44 -4.70 -11.43
C LEU A 566 -9.45 -4.41 -12.57
N ALA A 567 -8.48 -5.30 -12.79
CA ALA A 567 -7.39 -5.11 -13.75
C ALA A 567 -7.88 -4.84 -15.19
N GLY A 568 -7.24 -3.86 -15.84
CA GLY A 568 -7.57 -3.41 -17.19
C GLY A 568 -8.68 -2.37 -17.25
N SER A 569 -9.72 -2.48 -16.41
CA SER A 569 -10.72 -1.43 -16.24
C SER A 569 -10.11 -0.26 -15.46
N LEU A 570 -9.58 -0.56 -14.28
CA LEU A 570 -8.90 0.38 -13.38
C LEU A 570 -7.38 0.21 -13.47
N ILE A 571 -6.65 1.17 -12.90
CA ILE A 571 -5.23 0.99 -12.54
C ILE A 571 -5.21 0.35 -11.15
N VAL A 572 -4.69 -0.87 -11.04
CA VAL A 572 -4.68 -1.63 -9.80
C VAL A 572 -3.27 -2.13 -9.48
N GLY A 573 -2.89 -2.07 -8.21
CA GLY A 573 -1.66 -2.66 -7.69
C GLY A 573 -1.84 -3.13 -6.25
N ARG A 574 -0.94 -3.98 -5.77
CA ARG A 574 -1.00 -4.57 -4.44
C ARG A 574 0.28 -4.35 -3.64
N MET A 575 0.15 -3.88 -2.42
CA MET A 575 1.21 -3.91 -1.42
C MET A 575 1.21 -5.28 -0.74
N ILE A 576 2.15 -6.13 -1.14
CA ILE A 576 2.31 -7.47 -0.57
C ILE A 576 3.13 -7.44 0.72
N GLY A 577 2.98 -8.49 1.52
CA GLY A 577 3.69 -8.73 2.78
C GLY A 577 3.09 -9.97 3.45
N LEU A 578 3.93 -10.73 4.16
CA LEU A 578 3.47 -11.89 4.95
C LEU A 578 2.61 -11.44 6.13
N ASP A 579 2.90 -10.25 6.63
CA ASP A 579 2.30 -9.56 7.77
C ASP A 579 2.35 -8.04 7.51
N HIS A 580 1.81 -7.24 8.43
CA HIS A 580 1.83 -5.79 8.35
C HIS A 580 3.25 -5.20 8.43
N ILE A 581 4.18 -5.89 9.11
CA ILE A 581 5.58 -5.49 9.28
C ILE A 581 6.30 -5.50 7.92
N SER A 582 6.34 -6.66 7.26
CA SER A 582 6.98 -6.83 5.95
C SER A 582 6.31 -6.00 4.86
N ARG A 583 5.00 -5.74 4.97
CA ARG A 583 4.27 -4.84 4.06
C ARG A 583 4.67 -3.38 4.24
N THR A 584 4.84 -2.93 5.49
CA THR A 584 5.35 -1.58 5.79
C THR A 584 6.72 -1.38 5.16
N VAL A 585 7.61 -2.37 5.28
CA VAL A 585 8.93 -2.34 4.63
C VAL A 585 8.81 -2.26 3.11
N PHE A 586 7.94 -3.06 2.50
CA PHE A 586 7.73 -3.03 1.05
C PHE A 586 7.17 -1.69 0.56
N ILE A 587 6.28 -1.06 1.32
CA ILE A 587 5.75 0.28 1.04
C ILE A 587 6.85 1.34 1.17
N SER A 588 7.58 1.35 2.28
CA SER A 588 8.72 2.25 2.51
C SER A 588 9.74 2.15 1.37
N ARG A 589 10.05 0.92 0.92
CA ARG A 589 10.90 0.67 -0.24
C ARG A 589 10.31 1.24 -1.53
N ASN A 590 9.01 1.08 -1.78
CA ASN A 590 8.37 1.60 -2.99
C ASN A 590 8.44 3.14 -3.06
N MET A 591 8.17 3.82 -1.96
CA MET A 591 8.28 5.29 -1.84
C MET A 591 9.72 5.79 -2.08
N LEU A 592 10.71 5.03 -1.60
CA LEU A 592 12.13 5.35 -1.72
C LEU A 592 12.80 4.75 -2.96
N SER A 593 12.06 3.98 -3.76
CA SER A 593 12.60 3.14 -4.83
C SER A 593 13.47 3.93 -5.80
N ARG A 594 13.07 5.16 -6.14
CA ARG A 594 13.85 6.08 -6.98
C ARG A 594 15.26 6.31 -6.43
N PHE A 595 15.41 6.55 -5.13
CA PHE A 595 16.69 6.90 -4.52
C PHE A 595 17.59 5.68 -4.36
N ILE A 596 17.01 4.59 -3.86
CA ILE A 596 17.71 3.30 -3.70
C ILE A 596 18.18 2.78 -5.07
N ALA A 597 17.30 2.83 -6.07
CA ALA A 597 17.60 2.42 -7.45
C ALA A 597 18.79 3.18 -8.04
N THR A 598 18.82 4.51 -7.90
CA THR A 598 19.88 5.33 -8.50
C THR A 598 21.26 5.11 -7.89
N LEU A 599 21.34 4.52 -6.69
CA LEU A 599 22.60 4.20 -6.03
C LEU A 599 23.15 2.85 -6.46
N ASN A 600 22.28 1.84 -6.43
CA ASN A 600 22.69 0.43 -6.50
C ASN A 600 22.47 -0.22 -7.87
N MET A 601 21.60 0.36 -8.71
CA MET A 601 21.22 -0.25 -9.99
C MET A 601 21.84 0.47 -11.20
N ARG A 602 22.09 -0.31 -12.25
CA ARG A 602 22.59 0.14 -13.55
C ARG A 602 21.44 0.16 -14.56
N ASN A 603 21.69 0.73 -15.75
CA ASN A 603 20.81 0.58 -16.91
C ASN A 603 20.89 -0.83 -17.51
N MET A 604 20.72 -1.85 -16.68
CA MET A 604 20.90 -3.25 -17.04
C MET A 604 19.61 -3.99 -16.73
N ILE A 605 19.09 -4.72 -17.72
CA ILE A 605 17.96 -5.61 -17.59
C ILE A 605 18.49 -7.03 -17.70
N SER A 606 18.31 -7.82 -16.64
CA SER A 606 18.64 -9.23 -16.67
C SER A 606 17.50 -10.03 -17.30
N ALA A 607 17.82 -11.12 -17.99
CA ALA A 607 16.79 -11.99 -18.52
C ALA A 607 17.16 -13.47 -18.46
N THR A 608 16.13 -14.32 -18.40
CA THR A 608 16.26 -15.76 -18.50
C THR A 608 15.25 -16.27 -19.51
N PHE A 609 15.74 -16.93 -20.56
CA PHE A 609 14.94 -17.45 -21.66
C PHE A 609 15.14 -18.96 -21.78
N THR A 610 14.26 -19.74 -21.17
CA THR A 610 14.24 -21.21 -21.26
C THR A 610 12.98 -21.73 -21.96
N THR A 611 11.91 -20.94 -21.97
CA THR A 611 10.65 -21.27 -22.66
C THR A 611 10.12 -20.02 -23.35
N TYR A 612 10.08 -20.00 -24.69
CA TYR A 612 9.76 -18.76 -25.43
C TYR A 612 9.35 -19.01 -26.89
N ALA A 613 8.62 -18.05 -27.47
CA ALA A 613 8.30 -18.09 -28.89
C ALA A 613 9.52 -17.80 -29.80
N LYS A 614 9.69 -18.61 -30.86
CA LYS A 614 10.69 -18.38 -31.92
C LYS A 614 10.08 -17.86 -33.22
N ILE A 615 8.85 -18.24 -33.57
CA ILE A 615 8.09 -17.79 -34.75
C ILE A 615 6.60 -17.62 -34.35
N ASN A 616 5.95 -16.54 -34.79
CA ASN A 616 4.51 -16.35 -34.58
C ASN A 616 3.70 -16.87 -35.77
N TRP A 617 2.71 -17.73 -35.51
CA TRP A 617 1.67 -18.11 -36.45
C TRP A 617 0.48 -17.14 -36.34
N SER A 618 0.26 -16.34 -37.36
CA SER A 618 -1.05 -15.72 -37.63
C SER A 618 -1.37 -15.90 -39.11
N GLU A 619 -2.63 -16.27 -39.40
CA GLU A 619 -3.15 -16.55 -40.74
C GLU A 619 -2.54 -15.63 -41.82
N GLY A 620 -1.64 -16.19 -42.64
CA GLY A 620 -1.22 -15.62 -43.91
C GLY A 620 0.13 -14.89 -44.00
N SER A 621 0.87 -14.62 -42.91
CA SER A 621 2.26 -14.09 -42.98
C SER A 621 3.01 -14.14 -41.62
N PRO A 622 4.29 -14.55 -41.56
CA PRO A 622 5.09 -14.49 -40.33
C PRO A 622 5.44 -13.03 -39.96
N LYS A 623 5.07 -12.58 -38.75
CA LYS A 623 5.58 -11.32 -38.18
C LYS A 623 6.33 -11.57 -36.87
N ILE A 624 7.61 -11.18 -36.90
CA ILE A 624 8.66 -11.37 -35.87
C ILE A 624 8.54 -10.29 -34.78
N GLU A 625 7.47 -10.25 -34.00
CA GLU A 625 7.26 -9.13 -33.05
C GLU A 625 7.57 -9.44 -31.59
N TYR A 626 7.52 -10.71 -31.13
CA TYR A 626 7.55 -11.04 -29.68
C TYR A 626 8.47 -12.23 -29.35
N THR A 627 9.74 -12.14 -29.75
CA THR A 627 10.77 -13.17 -29.47
C THR A 627 11.86 -12.60 -28.55
N PRO A 628 12.74 -13.43 -27.94
CA PRO A 628 13.92 -12.93 -27.23
C PRO A 628 14.80 -12.01 -28.09
N ASP A 629 14.92 -12.26 -29.39
CA ASP A 629 15.66 -11.39 -30.32
C ASP A 629 14.99 -10.00 -30.44
N SER A 630 13.66 -9.97 -30.50
CA SER A 630 12.86 -8.73 -30.53
C SER A 630 12.94 -7.97 -29.22
N LEU A 631 12.88 -8.65 -28.07
CA LEU A 631 13.06 -8.08 -26.73
C LEU A 631 14.44 -7.44 -26.58
N LYS A 632 15.50 -8.16 -26.98
CA LYS A 632 16.87 -7.66 -26.99
C LYS A 632 16.97 -6.35 -27.78
N THR A 633 16.46 -6.37 -29.02
CA THR A 633 16.45 -5.19 -29.89
C THR A 633 15.69 -4.01 -29.26
N LEU A 634 14.56 -4.27 -28.61
CA LEU A 634 13.74 -3.26 -27.94
C LEU A 634 14.49 -2.61 -26.76
N ILE A 635 15.12 -3.43 -25.92
CA ILE A 635 15.84 -3.01 -24.71
C ILE A 635 17.07 -2.18 -25.10
N GLU A 636 17.90 -2.69 -26.02
CA GLU A 636 19.12 -2.02 -26.48
C GLU A 636 18.82 -0.67 -27.16
N ARG A 637 17.70 -0.57 -27.88
CA ARG A 637 17.24 0.71 -28.48
C ARG A 637 16.71 1.71 -27.45
N SER A 638 16.45 1.28 -26.22
CA SER A 638 15.86 2.08 -25.15
C SER A 638 16.88 2.61 -24.14
N CYS A 639 18.19 2.52 -24.45
CA CYS A 639 19.30 2.91 -23.57
C CYS A 639 19.53 1.98 -22.36
N TYR A 640 19.10 0.72 -22.46
CA TYR A 640 19.37 -0.33 -21.48
C TYR A 640 20.25 -1.41 -22.10
N GLU A 641 21.09 -2.04 -21.29
CA GLU A 641 21.84 -3.25 -21.64
C GLU A 641 21.02 -4.48 -21.26
N LEU A 642 20.99 -5.50 -22.13
CA LEU A 642 20.40 -6.80 -21.82
C LEU A 642 21.52 -7.77 -21.43
N GLU A 643 21.44 -8.33 -20.22
CA GLU A 643 22.30 -9.43 -19.77
C GLU A 643 21.43 -10.68 -19.57
N ALA A 644 21.53 -11.64 -20.49
CA ALA A 644 20.68 -12.83 -20.48
C ALA A 644 21.49 -14.07 -20.11
N HIS A 645 20.98 -14.85 -19.15
CA HIS A 645 21.59 -16.05 -18.60
C HIS A 645 20.54 -17.12 -18.34
N THR A 646 20.94 -18.38 -18.47
CA THR A 646 20.06 -19.52 -18.22
C THR A 646 20.49 -20.37 -17.02
N HIS A 647 21.72 -20.21 -16.54
CA HIS A 647 22.27 -20.96 -15.43
C HIS A 647 22.28 -20.13 -14.14
N LEU A 648 21.80 -20.71 -13.03
CA LEU A 648 21.54 -19.99 -11.78
C LEU A 648 22.71 -19.12 -11.27
N PRO A 649 23.96 -19.60 -11.18
CA PRO A 649 25.07 -18.75 -10.70
C PRO A 649 25.28 -17.47 -11.52
N ASN A 650 25.10 -17.55 -12.84
CA ASN A 650 25.24 -16.41 -13.75
C ASN A 650 24.03 -15.48 -13.67
N ILE A 651 22.83 -16.04 -13.51
CA ILE A 651 21.61 -15.25 -13.23
C ILE A 651 21.82 -14.44 -11.95
N VAL A 652 22.15 -15.10 -10.82
CA VAL A 652 22.41 -14.45 -9.52
C VAL A 652 23.46 -13.36 -9.66
N SER A 653 24.59 -13.66 -10.31
CA SER A 653 25.67 -12.69 -10.53
C SER A 653 25.19 -11.45 -11.32
N SER A 654 24.28 -11.62 -12.28
CA SER A 654 23.70 -10.50 -13.02
C SER A 654 22.76 -9.65 -12.15
N LEU A 655 21.94 -10.29 -11.30
CA LEU A 655 21.07 -9.57 -10.36
C LEU A 655 21.89 -8.72 -9.38
N GLU A 656 22.92 -9.32 -8.75
CA GLU A 656 23.82 -8.66 -7.79
C GLU A 656 24.67 -7.54 -8.42
N ASN A 657 24.91 -7.59 -9.73
CA ASN A 657 25.65 -6.57 -10.46
C ASN A 657 24.81 -5.30 -10.78
N GLY A 658 23.64 -5.17 -10.16
CA GLY A 658 22.80 -3.98 -10.20
C GLY A 658 21.74 -4.01 -11.31
N SER A 659 21.05 -5.14 -11.50
CA SER A 659 19.96 -5.23 -12.46
C SER A 659 18.75 -4.40 -12.03
N CYS A 660 18.19 -3.58 -12.93
CA CYS A 660 16.97 -2.83 -12.64
C CYS A 660 15.69 -3.64 -12.84
N MET A 661 15.78 -4.70 -13.65
CA MET A 661 14.66 -5.57 -13.95
C MET A 661 15.16 -6.97 -14.29
N TRP A 662 14.51 -8.00 -13.76
CA TRP A 662 14.66 -9.37 -14.24
C TRP A 662 13.41 -9.82 -15.01
N ILE A 663 13.62 -10.24 -16.26
CA ILE A 663 12.60 -10.85 -17.12
C ILE A 663 12.79 -12.37 -17.12
N TYR A 664 11.78 -13.11 -16.69
CA TYR A 664 11.81 -14.57 -16.70
C TYR A 664 10.80 -15.15 -17.69
N LEU A 665 11.30 -15.82 -18.74
CA LEU A 665 10.53 -16.64 -19.68
C LEU A 665 10.95 -18.11 -19.55
N GLY A 666 10.20 -18.88 -18.77
CA GLY A 666 10.50 -20.27 -18.44
C GLY A 666 9.35 -20.94 -17.70
N HIS A 667 9.42 -22.26 -17.51
CA HIS A 667 8.41 -22.96 -16.72
C HIS A 667 8.43 -22.50 -15.25
N GLY A 668 7.25 -22.35 -14.65
CA GLY A 668 7.11 -22.21 -13.20
C GLY A 668 6.95 -23.59 -12.56
N MET A 669 7.37 -23.76 -11.30
CA MET A 669 7.13 -25.00 -10.56
C MET A 669 5.88 -24.86 -9.66
N GLY A 670 4.71 -24.63 -10.25
CA GLY A 670 3.50 -24.35 -9.46
C GLY A 670 3.71 -23.24 -8.44
N GLY A 671 4.37 -22.14 -8.85
CA GLY A 671 4.75 -20.98 -8.04
C GLY A 671 5.80 -21.19 -6.93
N SER A 672 6.46 -22.36 -6.91
CA SER A 672 7.46 -22.75 -5.90
C SER A 672 8.88 -22.95 -6.47
N GLY A 673 9.18 -22.36 -7.63
CA GLY A 673 10.51 -22.47 -8.23
C GLY A 673 10.55 -22.12 -9.72
N PHE A 674 11.71 -22.36 -10.32
CA PHE A 674 12.07 -21.96 -11.68
C PHE A 674 12.70 -23.12 -12.46
N GLY A 675 12.50 -23.09 -13.77
CA GLY A 675 13.14 -23.94 -14.76
C GLY A 675 14.33 -23.26 -15.43
N PHE A 676 15.53 -23.80 -15.20
CA PHE A 676 16.81 -23.27 -15.68
C PHE A 676 17.51 -24.24 -16.63
N PHE A 677 18.59 -23.78 -17.26
CA PHE A 677 19.31 -24.52 -18.30
C PHE A 677 20.82 -24.32 -18.18
N LYS A 678 21.58 -25.42 -18.28
CA LYS A 678 23.05 -25.46 -18.31
C LYS A 678 23.53 -26.16 -19.59
N PRO A 679 24.64 -25.77 -20.24
CA PRO A 679 25.58 -24.72 -19.84
C PRO A 679 24.93 -23.34 -19.90
N ASP A 680 25.55 -22.36 -19.24
CA ASP A 680 25.07 -20.98 -19.30
C ASP A 680 25.14 -20.46 -20.73
N VAL A 681 23.98 -20.04 -21.23
CA VAL A 681 23.79 -19.46 -22.56
C VAL A 681 22.81 -18.30 -22.42
N TRP A 682 22.79 -17.42 -23.42
CA TRP A 682 21.88 -16.27 -23.36
C TRP A 682 20.41 -16.65 -23.63
N ARG A 683 20.16 -17.83 -24.22
CA ARG A 683 18.85 -18.46 -24.39
C ARG A 683 18.98 -19.98 -24.50
N GLY A 684 18.09 -20.72 -23.86
CA GLY A 684 18.03 -22.17 -23.92
C GLY A 684 17.55 -22.70 -25.27
N TYR A 685 17.69 -23.99 -25.49
CA TYR A 685 17.35 -24.67 -26.75
C TYR A 685 16.85 -26.10 -26.50
N GLU A 686 16.02 -26.58 -27.43
CA GLU A 686 15.44 -27.92 -27.39
C GLU A 686 16.48 -29.03 -27.61
N LYS A 687 16.09 -30.27 -27.34
CA LYS A 687 16.94 -31.43 -27.60
C LYS A 687 17.31 -31.52 -29.08
N GLY A 688 18.61 -31.55 -29.37
CA GLY A 688 19.14 -31.53 -30.74
C GLY A 688 19.24 -30.14 -31.38
N GLY A 689 18.82 -29.08 -30.67
CA GLY A 689 18.99 -27.69 -31.07
C GLY A 689 20.33 -27.09 -30.65
N SER A 690 20.49 -25.79 -30.93
CA SER A 690 21.62 -24.97 -30.47
C SER A 690 21.18 -23.54 -30.16
N VAL A 691 22.06 -22.72 -29.60
CA VAL A 691 21.76 -21.29 -29.36
C VAL A 691 21.36 -20.55 -30.65
N GLU A 692 21.97 -20.90 -31.79
CA GLU A 692 21.68 -20.32 -33.11
C GLU A 692 20.38 -20.86 -33.70
N ASN A 693 20.09 -22.14 -33.49
CA ASN A 693 18.86 -22.81 -33.94
C ASN A 693 18.16 -23.51 -32.76
N PRO A 694 17.46 -22.75 -31.90
CA PRO A 694 16.99 -23.26 -30.61
C PRO A 694 15.70 -24.08 -30.68
N ASP A 695 14.91 -23.88 -31.72
CA ASP A 695 13.68 -24.62 -32.06
C ASP A 695 14.08 -25.76 -33.01
N ALA A 696 14.23 -26.96 -32.46
CA ALA A 696 14.76 -28.12 -33.18
C ALA A 696 13.65 -28.88 -33.91
N ASN A 697 12.41 -28.81 -33.40
CA ASN A 697 11.25 -29.47 -33.95
C ASN A 697 10.50 -28.62 -35.03
N PHE A 698 10.85 -27.34 -35.17
CA PHE A 698 10.31 -26.35 -36.10
C PHE A 698 8.83 -26.01 -35.88
N ASP A 699 8.33 -26.10 -34.65
CA ASP A 699 6.96 -25.76 -34.31
C ASP A 699 6.75 -24.25 -34.04
N GLY A 700 7.85 -23.48 -33.95
CA GLY A 700 7.85 -22.04 -33.70
C GLY A 700 7.92 -21.66 -32.22
N PHE A 701 8.04 -22.62 -31.32
CA PHE A 701 8.24 -22.48 -29.89
C PHE A 701 9.59 -23.08 -29.50
N VAL A 702 10.10 -22.71 -28.34
CA VAL A 702 11.28 -23.35 -27.75
C VAL A 702 10.88 -23.77 -26.36
N ASP A 703 10.85 -25.09 -26.12
CA ASP A 703 10.74 -25.66 -24.80
C ASP A 703 12.06 -26.34 -24.39
N SER A 704 12.87 -25.65 -23.60
CA SER A 704 14.15 -26.24 -23.17
C SER A 704 13.97 -27.45 -22.24
N SER A 705 12.78 -27.69 -21.67
CA SER A 705 12.55 -28.84 -20.79
C SER A 705 12.63 -30.18 -21.51
N ASP A 706 12.43 -30.21 -22.83
CA ASP A 706 12.65 -31.39 -23.68
C ASP A 706 14.13 -31.85 -23.70
N ASN A 707 15.04 -30.96 -23.29
CA ASN A 707 16.47 -31.21 -23.22
C ASN A 707 16.91 -31.58 -21.79
N GLU A 708 16.46 -32.74 -21.31
CA GLU A 708 16.68 -33.23 -19.93
C GLU A 708 18.16 -33.31 -19.50
N GLU A 709 19.11 -33.37 -20.43
CA GLU A 709 20.55 -33.36 -20.12
C GLU A 709 21.03 -32.00 -19.59
N HIS A 710 20.36 -30.94 -20.03
CA HIS A 710 20.74 -29.55 -19.84
C HIS A 710 19.75 -28.78 -18.96
N TYR A 711 18.47 -29.14 -19.00
CA TYR A 711 17.43 -28.50 -18.23
C TYR A 711 17.38 -29.02 -16.79
N TYR A 712 17.11 -28.13 -15.84
CA TYR A 712 16.94 -28.51 -14.45
C TYR A 712 16.01 -27.55 -13.70
N TYR A 713 15.36 -28.07 -12.67
CA TYR A 713 14.48 -27.30 -11.80
C TYR A 713 15.24 -26.79 -10.57
N CYS A 714 14.95 -25.56 -10.18
CA CYS A 714 15.46 -24.92 -8.97
C CYS A 714 14.28 -24.60 -8.07
N SER A 715 14.27 -25.19 -6.87
CA SER A 715 13.23 -24.91 -5.88
C SER A 715 13.33 -23.45 -5.43
N ILE A 716 12.21 -22.89 -4.98
CA ILE A 716 12.18 -21.54 -4.42
C ILE A 716 13.06 -21.41 -3.17
N TYR A 717 13.27 -22.50 -2.43
CA TYR A 717 14.16 -22.52 -1.27
C TYR A 717 15.63 -22.44 -1.67
N ASP A 718 16.04 -23.18 -2.71
CA ASP A 718 17.40 -23.10 -3.26
C ASP A 718 17.66 -21.73 -3.88
N PHE A 719 16.69 -21.19 -4.61
CA PHE A 719 16.76 -19.84 -5.16
C PHE A 719 16.89 -18.79 -4.06
N ASN A 720 16.03 -18.86 -3.03
CA ASN A 720 16.07 -17.97 -1.87
C ASN A 720 17.42 -18.01 -1.13
N ALA A 721 18.06 -19.17 -1.03
CA ALA A 721 19.38 -19.32 -0.43
C ALA A 721 20.52 -18.79 -1.32
N SER A 722 20.25 -18.56 -2.60
CA SER A 722 21.26 -18.17 -3.60
C SER A 722 21.29 -16.68 -3.90
N ILE A 723 20.22 -15.93 -3.62
CA ILE A 723 20.12 -14.49 -3.92
C ILE A 723 20.42 -13.63 -2.69
N GLY A 724 20.99 -12.45 -2.93
CA GLY A 724 21.13 -11.37 -1.94
C GLY A 724 20.10 -10.25 -2.13
N ASN A 725 20.41 -9.07 -1.60
CA ASN A 725 19.58 -7.88 -1.73
C ASN A 725 19.42 -7.46 -3.21
N LEU A 726 18.18 -7.27 -3.64
CA LEU A 726 17.76 -6.92 -5.00
C LEU A 726 17.63 -5.41 -5.21
N HIS A 727 17.87 -4.59 -4.18
CA HIS A 727 18.04 -3.14 -4.29
C HIS A 727 16.93 -2.39 -5.05
N SER A 728 15.66 -2.81 -4.88
CA SER A 728 14.47 -2.29 -5.60
C SER A 728 14.37 -2.68 -7.07
N MET A 729 14.92 -3.83 -7.46
CA MET A 729 14.71 -4.42 -8.78
C MET A 729 13.23 -4.76 -9.02
N VAL A 730 12.81 -4.65 -10.29
CA VAL A 730 11.51 -5.13 -10.77
C VAL A 730 11.60 -6.57 -11.28
N PHE A 731 10.64 -7.43 -10.93
CA PHE A 731 10.54 -8.78 -11.47
C PHE A 731 9.31 -8.93 -12.38
N ILE A 732 9.50 -9.47 -13.59
CA ILE A 732 8.41 -9.78 -14.50
C ILE A 732 8.53 -11.23 -14.94
N SER A 733 7.51 -12.04 -14.64
CA SER A 733 7.51 -13.48 -14.89
C SER A 733 6.39 -13.92 -15.83
N TYR A 734 6.78 -14.69 -16.85
CA TYR A 734 5.90 -15.56 -17.63
C TYR A 734 5.48 -16.80 -16.84
N GLY A 735 6.34 -17.29 -15.93
CA GLY A 735 6.22 -18.62 -15.31
C GLY A 735 4.85 -18.90 -14.74
N CYS A 736 4.33 -20.10 -15.04
CA CYS A 736 3.04 -20.56 -14.53
C CYS A 736 2.96 -20.40 -13.01
N VAL A 737 1.91 -19.72 -12.55
CA VAL A 737 1.55 -19.64 -11.12
C VAL A 737 2.62 -18.94 -10.25
N SER A 738 3.66 -18.33 -10.85
CA SER A 738 4.71 -17.58 -10.12
C SER A 738 4.18 -16.41 -9.29
N GLY A 739 2.95 -15.95 -9.52
CA GLY A 739 2.30 -14.89 -8.74
C GLY A 739 1.50 -15.38 -7.53
N ALA A 740 1.21 -16.68 -7.40
CA ALA A 740 0.24 -17.17 -6.40
C ALA A 740 0.87 -17.47 -5.03
N TRP A 741 2.08 -18.02 -5.02
CA TRP A 741 2.67 -18.69 -3.85
C TRP A 741 3.96 -18.01 -3.35
N GLU A 742 5.05 -18.73 -3.13
CA GLU A 742 6.22 -18.24 -2.40
C GLU A 742 7.07 -17.26 -3.21
N VAL A 743 7.10 -17.38 -4.55
CA VAL A 743 7.96 -16.54 -5.40
C VAL A 743 7.84 -15.04 -5.09
N PRO A 744 6.65 -14.41 -5.05
CA PRO A 744 6.56 -12.98 -4.77
C PRO A 744 6.98 -12.61 -3.35
N THR A 745 6.79 -13.51 -2.39
CA THR A 745 7.24 -13.32 -1.02
C THR A 745 8.76 -13.29 -0.94
N ILE A 746 9.45 -14.22 -1.59
CA ILE A 746 10.92 -14.26 -1.62
C ILE A 746 11.48 -12.98 -2.22
N PHE A 747 10.95 -12.52 -3.36
CA PHE A 747 11.41 -11.29 -3.97
C PHE A 747 11.20 -10.06 -3.08
N LEU A 748 10.06 -9.96 -2.40
CA LEU A 748 9.83 -8.91 -1.39
C LEU A 748 10.86 -8.99 -0.26
N GLN A 749 11.13 -10.18 0.26
CA GLN A 749 12.05 -10.37 1.37
C GLN A 749 13.46 -9.93 1.00
N HIS A 750 13.88 -10.17 -0.24
CA HIS A 750 15.17 -9.75 -0.77
C HIS A 750 15.16 -8.33 -1.35
N GLY A 751 14.12 -7.52 -1.11
CA GLY A 751 14.16 -6.10 -1.44
C GLY A 751 13.83 -5.74 -2.89
N ALA A 752 13.06 -6.57 -3.60
CA ALA A 752 12.40 -6.13 -4.84
C ALA A 752 11.35 -5.04 -4.51
N SER A 753 11.09 -4.13 -5.46
CA SER A 753 10.05 -3.10 -5.28
C SER A 753 8.76 -3.42 -6.02
N ALA A 754 8.83 -4.21 -7.09
CA ALA A 754 7.68 -4.48 -7.94
C ALA A 754 7.76 -5.85 -8.60
N ILE A 755 6.61 -6.50 -8.74
CA ILE A 755 6.47 -7.82 -9.34
C ILE A 755 5.23 -7.83 -10.24
N MET A 756 5.38 -8.35 -11.45
CA MET A 756 4.26 -8.76 -12.30
C MET A 756 4.41 -10.25 -12.60
N ALA A 757 3.42 -11.04 -12.18
CA ALA A 757 3.40 -12.47 -12.40
C ALA A 757 1.96 -12.99 -12.51
N SER A 758 1.80 -14.15 -13.16
CA SER A 758 0.50 -14.83 -13.26
C SER A 758 0.22 -15.65 -12.01
N VAL A 759 -0.97 -15.49 -11.40
CA VAL A 759 -1.45 -16.37 -10.32
C VAL A 759 -2.03 -17.67 -10.86
N THR A 760 -2.34 -17.75 -12.16
CA THR A 760 -2.78 -18.98 -12.82
C THR A 760 -1.74 -19.49 -13.81
N THR A 761 -2.01 -20.62 -14.45
CA THR A 761 -1.29 -21.06 -15.65
C THR A 761 -1.23 -19.96 -16.71
N ALA A 762 -0.09 -19.85 -17.37
CA ALA A 762 0.21 -18.89 -18.43
C ALA A 762 0.50 -19.66 -19.72
N TYR A 763 -0.16 -19.27 -20.81
CA TYR A 763 0.00 -19.97 -22.09
C TYR A 763 1.09 -19.32 -22.94
N ALA A 764 1.98 -20.16 -23.47
CA ALA A 764 2.97 -19.85 -24.49
C ALA A 764 2.42 -18.97 -25.62
N PHE A 765 3.28 -18.17 -26.26
CA PHE A 765 2.97 -17.14 -27.27
C PHE A 765 2.18 -15.94 -26.76
N PHE A 766 1.15 -16.15 -25.93
CA PHE A 766 0.32 -15.07 -25.37
C PHE A 766 1.01 -14.41 -24.20
N ALA A 767 1.57 -15.21 -23.32
CA ALA A 767 2.38 -14.68 -22.25
C ALA A 767 3.64 -13.97 -22.80
N ASP A 768 4.28 -14.43 -23.87
CA ASP A 768 5.36 -13.68 -24.55
C ASP A 768 4.91 -12.28 -24.99
N LYS A 769 3.69 -12.15 -25.56
CA LYS A 769 3.11 -10.84 -25.94
C LYS A 769 2.89 -9.94 -24.73
N VAL A 770 2.35 -10.50 -23.65
CA VAL A 770 2.10 -9.78 -22.39
C VAL A 770 3.41 -9.23 -21.82
N ILE A 771 4.44 -10.08 -21.72
CA ILE A 771 5.75 -9.70 -21.18
C ILE A 771 6.42 -8.67 -22.09
N TYR A 772 6.43 -8.90 -23.41
CA TYR A 772 6.98 -7.95 -24.37
C TYR A 772 6.32 -6.58 -24.28
N ALA A 773 4.98 -6.53 -24.26
CA ALA A 773 4.26 -5.28 -24.17
C ALA A 773 4.51 -4.56 -22.84
N MET A 774 4.62 -5.31 -21.74
CA MET A 774 4.97 -4.74 -20.43
C MET A 774 6.35 -4.10 -20.44
N VAL A 775 7.37 -4.85 -20.87
CA VAL A 775 8.75 -4.37 -20.98
C VAL A 775 8.80 -3.14 -21.89
N LYS A 776 8.16 -3.19 -23.05
CA LYS A 776 8.04 -2.06 -24.00
C LYS A 776 7.51 -0.80 -23.34
N TYR A 777 6.43 -0.90 -22.57
CA TYR A 777 5.83 0.25 -21.91
C TYR A 777 6.70 0.79 -20.78
N MET A 778 7.38 -0.07 -20.03
CA MET A 778 8.25 0.34 -18.94
C MET A 778 9.54 1.00 -19.42
N VAL A 779 10.22 0.45 -20.42
CA VAL A 779 11.50 1.01 -20.93
C VAL A 779 11.33 2.38 -21.58
N ILE A 780 10.11 2.71 -22.05
CA ILE A 780 9.78 4.06 -22.54
C ILE A 780 9.30 5.03 -21.43
N GLY A 781 9.35 4.60 -20.16
CA GLY A 781 9.09 5.45 -19.00
C GLY A 781 7.63 5.52 -18.55
N LYS A 782 6.75 4.60 -18.95
CA LYS A 782 5.39 4.55 -18.38
C LYS A 782 5.43 4.07 -16.93
N LYS A 783 4.50 4.60 -16.12
CA LYS A 783 4.21 4.09 -14.78
C LYS A 783 3.75 2.64 -14.83
N PHE A 784 4.14 1.85 -13.83
CA PHE A 784 3.97 0.40 -13.80
C PHE A 784 2.49 0.01 -13.88
N GLY A 785 1.62 0.66 -13.12
CA GLY A 785 0.18 0.44 -13.15
C GLY A 785 -0.48 0.85 -14.47
N GLU A 786 0.00 1.91 -15.12
CA GLU A 786 -0.50 2.29 -16.45
C GLU A 786 -0.11 1.27 -17.51
N ALA A 787 1.17 0.88 -17.53
CA ALA A 787 1.69 -0.17 -18.41
C ALA A 787 0.89 -1.46 -18.25
N PHE A 788 0.71 -1.92 -17.01
CA PHE A 788 -0.06 -3.11 -16.69
C PHE A 788 -1.51 -3.02 -17.20
N ARG A 789 -2.19 -1.89 -16.96
CA ARG A 789 -3.55 -1.67 -17.45
C ARG A 789 -3.63 -1.76 -18.99
N TYR A 790 -2.69 -1.16 -19.71
CA TYR A 790 -2.66 -1.26 -21.17
C TYR A 790 -2.47 -2.69 -21.64
N VAL A 791 -1.52 -3.42 -21.05
CA VAL A 791 -1.23 -4.82 -21.38
C VAL A 791 -2.45 -5.70 -21.16
N ILE A 792 -3.10 -5.60 -19.98
CA ILE A 792 -4.30 -6.39 -19.67
C ILE A 792 -5.42 -6.07 -20.66
N ARG A 793 -5.63 -4.79 -21.01
CA ARG A 793 -6.67 -4.40 -21.99
C ARG A 793 -6.42 -4.91 -23.40
N GLU A 794 -5.17 -5.08 -23.79
CA GLU A 794 -4.78 -5.52 -25.13
C GLU A 794 -4.83 -7.04 -25.26
N TYR A 795 -4.39 -7.78 -24.23
CA TYR A 795 -4.12 -9.22 -24.37
C TYR A 795 -4.89 -10.12 -23.40
N CYS A 796 -5.58 -9.58 -22.39
CA CYS A 796 -6.25 -10.35 -21.35
C CYS A 796 -7.74 -9.97 -21.15
N ALA A 797 -8.48 -10.81 -20.43
CA ALA A 797 -9.89 -10.55 -20.13
C ALA A 797 -10.07 -9.28 -19.27
N VAL A 798 -11.03 -8.42 -19.62
CA VAL A 798 -11.37 -7.23 -18.81
C VAL A 798 -12.82 -7.38 -18.36
N TYR A 799 -13.02 -7.64 -17.07
CA TYR A 799 -14.32 -8.01 -16.52
C TYR A 799 -15.29 -6.83 -16.37
N GLY A 800 -14.79 -5.60 -16.34
CA GLY A 800 -15.65 -4.40 -16.39
C GLY A 800 -16.17 -4.03 -17.78
N LYS A 801 -16.02 -4.92 -18.77
CA LYS A 801 -16.54 -4.75 -20.13
C LYS A 801 -17.20 -6.02 -20.60
N LYS A 802 -18.17 -5.89 -21.52
CA LYS A 802 -18.73 -7.05 -22.20
C LYS A 802 -17.63 -7.78 -22.96
N MET A 803 -17.31 -9.00 -22.52
CA MET A 803 -16.31 -9.84 -23.18
C MET A 803 -16.79 -10.22 -24.58
N SER A 804 -15.95 -10.00 -25.61
CA SER A 804 -16.24 -10.39 -26.99
C SER A 804 -15.04 -11.09 -27.59
N GLY A 805 -15.23 -12.29 -28.14
CA GLY A 805 -14.17 -13.09 -28.77
C GLY A 805 -13.38 -13.97 -27.80
N PHE A 806 -12.36 -14.66 -28.31
CA PHE A 806 -11.42 -15.46 -27.52
C PHE A 806 -10.44 -14.52 -26.82
N VAL A 807 -10.59 -14.35 -25.51
CA VAL A 807 -9.70 -13.50 -24.70
C VAL A 807 -8.99 -14.37 -23.68
N TYR A 808 -7.66 -14.29 -23.64
CA TYR A 808 -6.84 -15.07 -22.72
C TYR A 808 -7.13 -14.67 -21.29
N THR A 809 -7.38 -15.66 -20.45
CA THR A 809 -7.80 -15.45 -19.08
C THR A 809 -6.66 -15.59 -18.09
N SER A 810 -5.38 -15.67 -18.48
CA SER A 810 -4.28 -15.75 -17.48
C SER A 810 -4.37 -14.58 -16.51
N TRP A 811 -4.28 -14.89 -15.22
CA TRP A 811 -4.45 -13.91 -14.15
C TRP A 811 -3.12 -13.31 -13.75
N TYR A 812 -2.57 -12.45 -14.61
CA TYR A 812 -1.51 -11.55 -14.19
C TYR A 812 -2.04 -10.57 -13.16
N ILE A 813 -1.24 -10.33 -12.12
CA ILE A 813 -1.46 -9.27 -11.13
C ILE A 813 -0.20 -8.43 -10.98
N LEU A 814 -0.37 -7.19 -10.53
CA LEU A 814 0.70 -6.26 -10.25
C LEU A 814 0.84 -6.11 -8.74
N MET A 815 2.05 -6.36 -8.25
CA MET A 815 2.45 -6.18 -6.86
C MET A 815 3.53 -5.09 -6.82
N GLY A 816 3.41 -4.13 -5.91
CA GLY A 816 4.19 -2.90 -5.89
C GLY A 816 3.36 -1.69 -6.27
N ASP A 817 3.99 -0.53 -6.25
CA ASP A 817 3.33 0.75 -6.47
C ASP A 817 2.92 0.95 -7.93
N ILE A 818 1.69 1.41 -8.14
CA ILE A 818 1.11 1.68 -9.45
C ILE A 818 1.81 2.83 -10.16
N ASP A 819 2.41 3.75 -9.42
CA ASP A 819 3.09 4.93 -9.95
C ASP A 819 4.61 4.76 -10.06
N LEU A 820 5.15 3.57 -9.73
CA LEU A 820 6.55 3.21 -9.93
C LEU A 820 6.95 3.32 -11.42
N THR A 821 8.17 3.76 -11.68
CA THR A 821 8.78 3.78 -13.02
C THR A 821 10.15 3.10 -12.99
N LEU A 822 10.71 2.75 -14.15
CA LEU A 822 12.12 2.31 -14.20
C LEU A 822 13.04 3.52 -14.06
N TYR A 823 13.84 3.52 -13.00
CA TYR A 823 14.69 4.64 -12.61
C TYR A 823 16.13 4.71 -13.15
N PRO A 824 16.70 3.77 -13.91
CA PRO A 824 18.13 3.87 -14.22
C PRO A 824 18.45 4.90 -15.33
N ARG A 825 17.44 5.52 -15.95
CA ARG A 825 17.64 6.48 -17.05
C ARG A 825 17.95 7.90 -16.55
N GLY A 826 19.24 8.26 -16.47
CA GLY A 826 19.68 9.67 -16.41
C GLY A 826 19.25 10.48 -15.19
N TYR A 827 18.76 9.83 -14.13
CA TYR A 827 18.44 10.47 -12.86
C TYR A 827 19.68 10.50 -11.97
N SER A 828 20.11 11.70 -11.58
CA SER A 828 21.05 11.85 -10.47
C SER A 828 20.30 11.67 -9.15
N SER A 829 20.87 10.91 -8.22
CA SER A 829 20.40 10.94 -6.84
C SER A 829 20.47 12.38 -6.30
N CYS A 830 19.42 12.85 -5.65
CA CYS A 830 19.46 14.10 -4.91
C CYS A 830 20.03 13.83 -3.51
N LYS A 831 20.60 14.87 -2.88
CA LYS A 831 20.97 14.83 -1.46
C LYS A 831 19.69 14.72 -0.61
N PRO A 832 19.64 13.85 0.42
CA PRO A 832 18.52 13.83 1.34
C PRO A 832 18.47 15.15 2.14
N VAL A 833 17.26 15.67 2.27
CA VAL A 833 16.95 16.89 3.02
C VAL A 833 17.06 16.60 4.50
N LEU A 834 17.73 17.48 5.26
CA LEU A 834 17.82 17.31 6.71
C LEU A 834 16.48 17.69 7.36
N LEU A 835 16.09 17.00 8.44
CA LEU A 835 14.86 17.35 9.15
C LEU A 835 14.88 18.81 9.60
N SER A 836 16.04 19.30 10.08
CA SER A 836 16.26 20.70 10.47
C SER A 836 16.19 21.72 9.31
N GLU A 837 16.16 21.28 8.06
CA GLU A 837 15.97 22.17 6.90
C GLU A 837 14.49 22.40 6.59
N VAL A 838 13.63 21.46 7.00
CA VAL A 838 12.17 21.51 6.80
C VAL A 838 11.44 21.93 8.07
N TYR A 839 11.97 21.53 9.23
CA TYR A 839 11.47 21.91 10.54
C TYR A 839 12.49 22.81 11.22
N ASP A 840 12.01 23.82 11.94
CA ASP A 840 12.82 24.57 12.89
C ASP A 840 12.16 24.48 14.25
N THR A 841 12.84 23.84 15.20
CA THR A 841 12.38 23.71 16.57
C THR A 841 13.15 24.64 17.52
N GLU A 842 14.16 25.36 17.03
CA GLU A 842 14.88 26.35 17.82
C GLU A 842 14.04 27.62 17.91
N LYS A 843 13.81 28.08 19.14
CA LYS A 843 13.18 29.39 19.34
C LYS A 843 14.16 30.49 18.96
N PRO A 844 13.66 31.61 18.41
CA PRO A 844 14.46 32.81 18.24
C PRO A 844 15.02 33.26 19.58
N ARG A 845 16.18 33.93 19.58
CA ARG A 845 16.81 34.44 20.80
C ARG A 845 16.71 35.96 20.86
N ILE A 846 16.07 36.47 21.91
CA ILE A 846 16.09 37.90 22.25
C ILE A 846 17.39 38.19 23.01
N LEU A 847 18.42 38.66 22.28
CA LEU A 847 19.75 38.94 22.81
C LEU A 847 19.79 40.21 23.66
N GLN A 848 18.98 41.22 23.30
CA GLN A 848 18.96 42.50 23.98
C GLN A 848 17.57 43.12 23.93
N PHE A 849 17.12 43.66 25.05
CA PHE A 849 15.88 44.41 25.17
C PHE A 849 16.13 45.69 25.97
N SER A 850 15.96 46.83 25.31
CA SER A 850 16.22 48.15 25.89
C SER A 850 15.14 49.15 25.53
N TYR A 851 14.97 50.17 26.36
CA TYR A 851 14.00 51.22 26.16
C TYR A 851 14.61 52.58 26.46
N ARG A 852 14.06 53.60 25.79
CA ARG A 852 14.41 55.00 26.01
C ARG A 852 13.15 55.85 26.04
N VAL A 853 12.94 56.56 27.14
CA VAL A 853 11.89 57.58 27.25
C VAL A 853 12.38 58.84 26.54
N ILE A 854 11.58 59.35 25.60
CA ILE A 854 11.85 60.58 24.84
C ILE A 854 10.90 61.65 25.38
N THR A 855 11.43 62.51 26.24
CA THR A 855 10.68 63.54 26.98
C THR A 855 10.11 64.63 26.08
N GLU A 856 10.82 65.02 25.01
CA GLU A 856 10.43 66.08 24.08
C GLU A 856 9.13 65.78 23.32
N ASN A 857 8.86 64.50 23.04
CA ASN A 857 7.69 64.04 22.27
C ASN A 857 6.75 63.12 23.06
N ASN A 858 6.97 63.01 24.38
CA ASN A 858 6.22 62.14 25.29
C ASN A 858 6.01 60.72 24.72
N SER A 859 7.12 60.09 24.35
CA SER A 859 7.11 58.79 23.67
C SER A 859 8.12 57.83 24.26
N LEU A 860 7.88 56.53 24.11
CA LEU A 860 8.77 55.46 24.54
C LEU A 860 9.26 54.72 23.30
N GLN A 861 10.57 54.77 23.07
CA GLN A 861 11.22 54.00 22.03
C GLN A 861 11.73 52.69 22.62
N ILE A 862 11.38 51.57 21.98
CA ILE A 862 11.88 50.25 22.32
C ILE A 862 12.87 49.81 21.23
N THR A 863 13.96 49.18 21.66
CA THR A 863 14.95 48.57 20.77
C THR A 863 15.23 47.15 21.23
N VAL A 864 15.05 46.21 20.32
CA VAL A 864 15.20 44.77 20.56
C VAL A 864 16.20 44.22 19.57
N LYS A 865 17.15 43.41 20.06
CA LYS A 865 18.02 42.61 19.20
C LYS A 865 17.58 41.16 19.30
N ALA A 866 17.11 40.60 18.18
CA ALA A 866 16.61 39.22 18.10
C ALA A 866 17.29 38.49 16.94
N THR A 867 17.73 37.26 17.16
CA THR A 867 18.39 36.42 16.15
C THR A 867 17.83 35.03 16.16
N ASP A 868 17.97 34.34 15.04
CA ASP A 868 17.51 32.96 14.90
C ASP A 868 18.36 32.21 13.86
N ASN A 869 18.41 30.87 13.94
CA ASN A 869 19.13 29.98 13.02
C ASN A 869 18.50 29.94 11.62
N LYS A 870 17.19 30.17 11.49
CA LYS A 870 16.46 30.28 10.21
C LYS A 870 15.98 31.68 9.90
N GLY A 871 16.02 32.58 10.88
CA GLY A 871 15.83 34.01 10.72
C GLY A 871 14.49 34.50 11.25
N ILE A 872 14.43 35.79 11.56
CA ILE A 872 13.27 36.39 12.25
C ILE A 872 12.23 36.88 11.24
N LYS A 873 11.02 36.32 11.29
CA LYS A 873 9.85 36.77 10.52
C LYS A 873 9.35 38.11 11.02
N THR A 874 9.13 38.23 12.33
CA THR A 874 8.63 39.47 12.93
C THR A 874 9.06 39.60 14.40
N VAL A 875 9.05 40.84 14.90
CA VAL A 875 9.21 41.13 16.32
C VAL A 875 8.06 42.05 16.73
N VAL A 876 7.28 41.64 17.71
CA VAL A 876 6.07 42.34 18.15
C VAL A 876 6.26 42.80 19.59
N MET A 877 6.04 44.08 19.84
CA MET A 877 5.99 44.64 21.19
C MET A 877 4.55 44.68 21.66
N TYR A 878 4.30 44.13 22.84
CA TYR A 878 3.04 44.26 23.56
C TYR A 878 3.20 45.26 24.69
N TYR A 879 2.19 46.11 24.86
CA TYR A 879 2.21 47.13 25.90
C TYR A 879 0.82 47.39 26.49
N SER A 880 0.77 47.75 27.76
CA SER A 880 -0.43 48.15 28.48
C SER A 880 -0.16 49.38 29.34
N PHE A 881 -1.05 50.35 29.28
CA PHE A 881 -1.01 51.53 30.14
C PHE A 881 -1.75 51.24 31.44
N ASP A 882 -1.07 51.42 32.57
CA ASP A 882 -1.61 51.22 33.92
C ASP A 882 -2.31 49.85 34.09
N ASN A 883 -1.81 48.84 33.36
CA ASN A 883 -2.33 47.45 33.30
C ASN A 883 -3.82 47.33 32.91
N SER A 884 -4.34 48.27 32.13
CA SER A 884 -5.76 48.30 31.73
C SER A 884 -6.07 47.39 30.52
N SER A 885 -5.50 47.69 29.35
CA SER A 885 -5.70 46.93 28.11
C SER A 885 -4.37 46.76 27.36
N TRP A 886 -4.13 45.53 26.88
CA TRP A 886 -2.94 45.19 26.11
C TRP A 886 -3.13 45.54 24.64
N ASN A 887 -2.14 46.26 24.10
CA ASN A 887 -2.02 46.65 22.71
C ASN A 887 -0.77 46.00 22.13
N LYS A 888 -0.72 45.79 20.81
CA LYS A 888 0.45 45.24 20.12
C LYS A 888 0.91 46.15 18.97
N VAL A 889 2.22 46.23 18.78
CA VAL A 889 2.88 46.98 17.71
C VAL A 889 3.99 46.12 17.12
N GLU A 890 3.93 45.91 15.81
CA GLU A 890 5.03 45.28 15.07
C GLU A 890 6.23 46.25 15.00
N MET A 891 7.41 45.74 15.31
CA MET A 891 8.64 46.50 15.37
C MET A 891 9.30 46.56 13.99
N GLN A 892 9.85 47.72 13.63
CA GLN A 892 10.53 47.93 12.37
C GLN A 892 11.96 47.40 12.41
N PHE A 893 12.34 46.57 11.45
CA PHE A 893 13.71 46.10 11.28
C PHE A 893 14.63 47.25 10.80
N ILE A 894 15.74 47.46 11.49
CA ILE A 894 16.70 48.55 11.21
C ILE A 894 18.13 48.04 10.90
N GLY A 895 18.32 46.73 10.71
CA GLY A 895 19.61 46.10 10.41
C GLY A 895 20.33 45.51 11.63
N ASN A 896 21.35 44.68 11.39
CA ASN A 896 22.12 43.97 12.43
C ASN A 896 21.24 43.25 13.48
N SER A 897 20.21 42.54 13.02
CA SER A 897 19.29 41.78 13.89
C SER A 897 18.55 42.66 14.91
N THR A 898 18.40 43.96 14.61
CA THR A 898 17.83 44.96 15.53
C THR A 898 16.48 45.48 15.00
N TYR A 899 15.52 45.58 15.91
CA TYR A 899 14.14 45.99 15.68
C TYR A 899 13.80 47.16 16.61
N THR A 900 13.02 48.13 16.12
CA THR A 900 12.60 49.29 16.93
C THR A 900 11.14 49.66 16.71
N CYS A 901 10.49 50.15 17.75
CA CYS A 901 9.19 50.80 17.64
C CYS A 901 9.12 51.97 18.62
N THR A 902 8.21 52.91 18.36
CA THR A 902 7.95 54.05 19.24
C THR A 902 6.47 54.18 19.51
N ILE A 903 6.08 54.26 20.78
CA ILE A 903 4.69 54.50 21.20
C ILE A 903 4.55 55.85 21.89
N LYS A 904 3.39 56.50 21.76
CA LYS A 904 3.07 57.72 22.50
C LYS A 904 2.54 57.39 23.88
N LEU A 905 2.97 58.14 24.89
CA LEU A 905 2.62 57.95 26.29
C LEU A 905 1.37 58.79 26.61
N ASN A 906 0.19 58.17 26.66
CA ASN A 906 -1.09 58.86 26.84
C ASN A 906 -1.37 59.18 28.33
N ASN A 907 -0.56 60.04 28.96
CA ASN A 907 -0.67 60.43 30.40
C ASN A 907 -0.67 59.25 31.40
N ALA A 908 -0.20 58.07 30.97
CA ALA A 908 -0.08 56.89 31.83
C ALA A 908 0.94 57.14 32.96
N ARG A 909 0.75 56.49 34.11
CA ARG A 909 1.74 56.52 35.22
C ARG A 909 2.74 55.38 35.08
N THR A 910 2.27 54.24 34.59
CA THR A 910 3.09 53.04 34.39
C THR A 910 2.80 52.43 33.01
N VAL A 911 3.85 51.97 32.34
CA VAL A 911 3.74 51.15 31.13
C VAL A 911 4.26 49.75 31.43
N TYR A 912 3.43 48.74 31.16
CA TYR A 912 3.84 47.34 31.17
C TYR A 912 4.16 46.92 29.75
N ILE A 913 5.33 46.32 29.53
CA ILE A 913 5.75 45.91 28.19
C ILE A 913 6.37 44.52 28.18
N TYR A 914 6.16 43.77 27.10
CA TYR A 914 6.98 42.62 26.75
C TYR A 914 7.14 42.54 25.23
N VAL A 915 8.09 41.73 24.78
CA VAL A 915 8.38 41.56 23.36
C VAL A 915 8.34 40.08 23.01
N GLU A 916 7.79 39.80 21.84
CA GLU A 916 7.83 38.50 21.18
C GLU A 916 8.69 38.60 19.91
N ALA A 917 9.67 37.73 19.78
CA ALA A 917 10.34 37.49 18.51
C ALA A 917 9.76 36.21 17.90
N VAL A 918 9.46 36.25 16.61
CA VAL A 918 8.88 35.14 15.84
C VAL A 918 9.79 34.88 14.65
N ASP A 919 10.25 33.64 14.48
CA ASP A 919 11.05 33.25 13.32
C ASP A 919 10.21 32.90 12.08
N PHE A 920 10.87 32.55 10.97
CA PHE A 920 10.20 32.15 9.72
C PHE A 920 9.41 30.86 9.82
N PHE A 921 9.70 30.02 10.80
CA PHE A 921 9.01 28.76 11.12
C PHE A 921 8.04 28.92 12.31
N LEU A 922 7.79 30.17 12.70
CA LEU A 922 6.82 30.58 13.71
C LEU A 922 7.14 30.15 15.15
N ASN A 923 8.39 29.80 15.47
CA ASN A 923 8.77 29.66 16.86
C ASN A 923 8.79 31.04 17.54
N VAL A 924 8.32 31.08 18.79
CA VAL A 924 8.17 32.33 19.55
C VAL A 924 9.05 32.32 20.79
N GLU A 925 9.82 33.40 20.96
CA GLU A 925 10.50 33.72 22.20
C GLU A 925 9.94 35.00 22.80
N ARG A 926 9.62 34.95 24.10
CA ARG A 926 8.96 36.05 24.81
C ARG A 926 9.79 36.53 25.99
N THR A 927 9.95 37.85 26.12
CA THR A 927 10.54 38.44 27.34
C THR A 927 9.56 38.41 28.51
N ALA A 928 10.07 38.41 29.75
CA ALA A 928 9.23 38.72 30.91
C ALA A 928 8.60 40.12 30.78
N VAL A 929 7.42 40.32 31.39
CA VAL A 929 6.77 41.63 31.46
C VAL A 929 7.63 42.58 32.28
N LYS A 930 7.95 43.73 31.69
CA LYS A 930 8.74 44.80 32.31
C LYS A 930 7.85 45.98 32.62
N GLU A 931 7.93 46.44 33.87
CA GLU A 931 7.20 47.60 34.38
C GLU A 931 8.09 48.84 34.29
N ILE A 932 7.59 49.90 33.64
CA ILE A 932 8.28 51.18 33.50
C ILE A 932 7.42 52.25 34.17
N HIS A 933 7.90 52.81 35.28
CA HIS A 933 7.30 53.98 35.91
C HIS A 933 7.71 55.24 35.15
N LEU A 934 6.71 55.98 34.69
CA LEU A 934 6.91 57.28 34.05
C LEU A 934 6.95 58.32 35.17
N GLU A 935 8.12 58.88 35.44
CA GLU A 935 8.22 59.99 36.38
C GLU A 935 7.34 61.14 35.88
N SER A 936 6.38 61.57 36.71
CA SER A 936 5.63 62.78 36.44
C SER A 936 6.63 63.91 36.34
N ALA A 937 6.69 64.58 35.18
CA ALA A 937 7.34 65.86 35.07
C ALA A 937 6.63 66.81 36.05
N TYR A 938 7.17 66.94 37.26
CA TYR A 938 6.73 67.93 38.22
C TYR A 938 6.90 69.30 37.57
N ASN A 939 5.77 69.90 37.23
CA ASN A 939 5.50 71.31 37.02
C ASN A 939 6.75 72.22 37.12
N LEU A 940 7.44 72.43 36.00
CA LEU A 940 8.42 73.52 35.87
C LEU A 940 7.76 74.92 35.98
N GLN A 941 6.43 74.99 36.08
CA GLN A 941 5.69 76.23 36.32
C GLN A 941 5.71 76.70 37.80
N LEU A 942 6.14 75.87 38.77
CA LEU A 942 6.21 76.31 40.17
C LEU A 942 7.58 76.89 40.58
N ILE A 943 8.65 76.62 39.81
CA ILE A 943 10.00 77.15 40.09
C ILE A 943 10.20 78.56 39.53
N LEU A 944 9.45 78.95 38.48
CA LEU A 944 9.50 80.30 37.92
C LEU A 944 8.76 81.36 38.76
N VAL A 945 7.79 80.96 39.60
CA VAL A 945 7.06 81.90 40.48
C VAL A 945 7.83 82.22 41.77
N ILE A 946 8.70 81.32 42.24
CA ILE A 946 9.50 81.52 43.46
C ILE A 946 10.75 82.38 43.19
N LEU A 947 11.23 82.46 41.94
CA LEU A 947 12.40 83.27 41.56
C LEU A 947 12.10 84.74 41.22
N PHE A 948 10.83 85.13 41.00
CA PHE A 948 10.47 86.52 40.63
C PHE A 948 10.00 87.42 41.78
N LEU A 949 9.72 86.87 42.97
CA LEU A 949 9.32 87.65 44.15
C LEU A 949 10.41 88.58 44.73
N PRO A 950 11.74 88.26 44.67
CA PRO A 950 12.77 89.20 45.14
C PRO A 950 13.01 90.38 44.20
N CYS A 951 12.75 90.24 42.89
CA CYS A 951 13.04 91.28 41.91
C CYS A 951 12.00 92.42 41.91
N ILE A 952 10.74 92.13 42.25
CA ILE A 952 9.68 93.14 42.34
C ILE A 952 9.84 93.99 43.61
N ALA A 953 10.32 93.42 44.71
CA ALA A 953 10.62 94.18 45.94
C ALA A 953 11.76 95.20 45.76
N ILE A 954 12.79 94.86 44.97
CA ILE A 954 13.91 95.75 44.67
C ILE A 954 13.48 96.88 43.71
N LEU A 955 12.61 96.60 42.73
CA LEU A 955 12.12 97.62 41.80
C LEU A 955 11.23 98.66 42.50
N VAL A 956 10.40 98.25 43.48
CA VAL A 956 9.57 99.16 44.28
C VAL A 956 10.42 100.00 45.25
N ALA A 957 11.49 99.43 45.83
CA ALA A 957 12.41 100.18 46.69
C ALA A 957 13.18 101.27 45.92
N VAL A 958 13.58 101.01 44.66
CA VAL A 958 14.28 102.00 43.81
C VAL A 958 13.35 103.11 43.33
N ILE A 959 12.06 102.81 43.08
CA ILE A 959 11.06 103.82 42.67
C ILE A 959 10.66 104.72 43.85
N VAL A 960 10.61 104.19 45.08
CA VAL A 960 10.36 105.01 46.29
C VAL A 960 11.59 105.85 46.67
N TYR A 961 12.81 105.33 46.48
CA TYR A 961 14.03 106.10 46.73
C TYR A 961 14.23 107.27 45.75
N ARG A 962 13.81 107.12 44.48
CA ARG A 962 13.88 108.19 43.47
C ARG A 962 12.88 109.33 43.69
N LYS A 963 11.80 109.14 44.45
CA LYS A 963 10.82 110.20 44.75
C LYS A 963 11.20 111.10 45.93
N CYS A 964 12.23 110.75 46.71
CA CYS A 964 12.68 111.55 47.86
C CYS A 964 13.90 112.47 47.59
N LEU A 965 14.52 112.41 46.40
CA LEU A 965 15.73 113.18 46.05
C LEU A 965 15.51 114.31 45.02
N CYS A 966 14.27 114.74 44.80
CA CYS A 966 13.97 115.97 44.04
C CYS A 966 13.22 116.99 44.92
N LYS A 967 13.93 117.45 45.96
CA LYS A 967 13.77 118.77 46.55
C LYS A 967 15.18 119.22 46.98
N VAL A 968 15.55 120.42 46.53
CA VAL A 968 16.78 121.18 46.76
C VAL A 968 17.82 121.09 45.62
N SER A 969 17.95 122.26 44.98
CA SER A 969 18.89 122.76 43.94
C SER A 969 18.89 122.07 42.59
#